data_AF-A0A1V3Q1N7-F1
#
_entry.id   AF-A0A1V3Q1N7-F1
#
_cell.length_a   1.000
_cell.length_b   1.000
_cell.length_c   1.000
_cell.angle_alpha   90.00
_cell.angle_beta   90.00
_cell.angle_gamma   90.00
#
_symmetry.space_group_name_H-M   'P 1'
#
loop_
_entity.id
_entity.type
_entity.pdbx_description
1 polymer ?
#
loop_
_entity_poly.entity_id
_entity_poly.type
_entity_poly.pdbx_seq_one_letter_code
_entity_poly.pdbx_strand_id
1 'polypeptide(L)'
;MPGLAYYAHTNDIRNDDPKKVATLGKQTVDTYAVDVLEPGSYDGSSTTNAIYNPTKLTTAGPNIYWLAAKYGGFNDINGDGKPANILTWHTNSTTAAANTLRPDNFFQGNQPDLLQTGLTQIFNRVASTSVARGAAPSVTSTRALTTIPTNVAPYNSPVAGFPIYNVQYKPVSWVGDVNGFVGTAAAGGNVTAVAGGNTWSAQTQLENLTQYPTGGPVVGWNTGRRILTWNDATKAGVPFRYTSVSAAEQTAVGSASLLNYLRGDRSNEAGGTGTSAYRARSYILGDIVNSQAVLVQNALSPSYSESTNPGYTTFATSVANRAPVVYVGANDGMLHAFAADFSNPPVAPGNTVTGGGSELFAYVPSLLYNGPNATPQIDGLAALANQTGVSTNPYNHHFYVDSTPQVADIDFSYTGLNPTVSTAATSNWQSILVGGLGKGGKGIYALNITTVPGAVATTGSDSTTLANGETKLATSKVMWEFTDPDMGYSYGRPLIVKTRKYGWVVVMTSGYNNISGTLAGHGILYVLNAKTGALLQKIDTGAGSATSPAGLAQATGYTQDVSNGTIDQIYAGDLLGNVWRFDLSEPALDASGNATPNYPTPTLFATLTDPSGAAQPITTAPRIELSIDSTGLGTLRWVFVGTGQFLDISDLSNTQQQSMYALRDGTGSTPSATGTPLGRSVLVANPLVTALNLSDSATGWYYDLPGTAGTGGGTERIVVNPDAAAGISVIAWASMTPSTDPCSLLGNIYAADFSTGQSVLQDSANNFMQSITTNTATTGLQMIQLPDGTYSILYGQTGSLPQTAKIKQPGDNNLLNRVNWREILK
;
A
#
# COMPACT_ATOMS: atom_id res chain seq x y z
N MET A 1 39.15 -13.46 -18.41
CA MET A 1 38.47 -12.91 -17.21
C MET A 1 37.31 -11.98 -17.59
N PRO A 2 37.46 -10.89 -18.38
CA PRO A 2 36.33 -10.00 -18.70
C PRO A 2 35.23 -10.65 -19.55
N GLY A 3 35.61 -11.50 -20.51
CA GLY A 3 34.62 -12.24 -21.32
C GLY A 3 33.79 -13.26 -20.52
N LEU A 4 34.38 -13.86 -19.47
CA LEU A 4 33.65 -14.76 -18.56
C LEU A 4 32.72 -13.96 -17.65
N ALA A 5 33.21 -12.83 -17.11
CA ALA A 5 32.40 -11.91 -16.32
C ALA A 5 31.19 -11.41 -17.12
N TYR A 6 31.41 -10.99 -18.37
CA TYR A 6 30.35 -10.60 -19.30
C TYR A 6 29.37 -11.75 -19.60
N TYR A 7 29.87 -12.95 -19.91
CA TYR A 7 29.02 -14.10 -20.21
C TYR A 7 28.13 -14.46 -19.02
N ALA A 8 28.69 -14.55 -17.82
CA ALA A 8 27.95 -14.88 -16.60
C ALA A 8 26.96 -13.78 -16.20
N HIS A 9 27.24 -12.52 -16.54
CA HIS A 9 26.34 -11.40 -16.30
C HIS A 9 25.16 -11.35 -17.28
N THR A 10 25.37 -11.75 -18.53
CA THR A 10 24.38 -11.59 -19.62
C THR A 10 23.63 -12.87 -19.96
N ASN A 11 24.12 -14.05 -19.56
CA ASN A 11 23.54 -15.35 -19.87
C ASN A 11 23.15 -16.09 -18.60
N ASP A 12 22.14 -16.97 -18.72
CA ASP A 12 21.80 -17.88 -17.63
C ASP A 12 22.92 -18.90 -17.42
N ILE A 13 23.49 -18.92 -16.22
CA ILE A 13 24.59 -19.83 -15.88
C ILE A 13 24.12 -21.23 -15.48
N ARG A 14 22.81 -21.44 -15.25
CA ARG A 14 22.23 -22.74 -14.85
C ARG A 14 20.95 -23.06 -15.60
N ASN A 15 21.08 -23.21 -16.91
CA ASN A 15 19.99 -23.62 -17.79
C ASN A 15 19.67 -25.14 -17.76
N ASP A 16 20.25 -25.89 -16.82
CA ASP A 16 20.44 -27.34 -16.92
C ASP A 16 19.38 -28.18 -16.19
N ASP A 17 18.52 -27.61 -15.34
CA ASP A 17 17.47 -28.40 -14.65
C ASP A 17 16.18 -27.63 -14.36
N PRO A 18 15.16 -27.68 -15.25
CA PRO A 18 13.87 -27.03 -15.03
C PRO A 18 13.02 -27.69 -13.92
N LYS A 19 13.46 -28.79 -13.29
CA LYS A 19 12.72 -29.50 -12.24
C LYS A 19 13.14 -29.11 -10.82
N LYS A 20 14.25 -28.40 -10.64
CA LYS A 20 14.67 -27.88 -9.34
C LYS A 20 14.15 -26.45 -9.16
N VAL A 21 13.39 -26.22 -8.10
CA VAL A 21 12.81 -24.90 -7.79
C VAL A 21 13.90 -23.81 -7.69
N ALA A 22 15.10 -24.17 -7.22
CA ALA A 22 16.25 -23.28 -7.07
C ALA A 22 16.95 -22.90 -8.40
N THR A 23 16.50 -23.43 -9.55
CA THR A 23 17.04 -23.11 -10.88
C THR A 23 15.99 -22.50 -11.82
N LEU A 24 14.80 -22.15 -11.30
CA LEU A 24 13.77 -21.46 -12.08
C LEU A 24 14.14 -19.99 -12.31
N GLY A 25 14.28 -19.60 -13.57
CA GLY A 25 14.61 -18.23 -13.99
C GLY A 25 16.08 -18.02 -14.33
N LYS A 26 16.36 -16.91 -15.04
CA LYS A 26 17.69 -16.54 -15.51
C LYS A 26 18.60 -16.24 -14.31
N GLN A 27 19.61 -17.07 -14.06
CA GLN A 27 20.61 -16.85 -13.01
C GLN A 27 21.84 -16.19 -13.64
N THR A 28 22.20 -14.99 -13.18
CA THR A 28 23.38 -14.27 -13.66
C THR A 28 24.34 -14.00 -12.50
N VAL A 29 25.58 -13.61 -12.83
CA VAL A 29 26.62 -13.27 -11.85
C VAL A 29 27.11 -11.85 -12.09
N ASP A 30 26.91 -10.98 -11.10
CA ASP A 30 27.58 -9.68 -11.01
C ASP A 30 29.02 -9.90 -10.52
N THR A 31 29.99 -9.35 -11.24
CA THR A 31 31.42 -9.40 -10.92
C THR A 31 31.84 -8.10 -10.25
N TYR A 32 32.51 -8.25 -9.09
CA TYR A 32 33.10 -7.15 -8.33
C TYR A 32 34.61 -7.36 -8.24
N ALA A 33 35.37 -6.27 -8.33
CA ALA A 33 36.82 -6.31 -8.21
C ALA A 33 37.28 -5.36 -7.11
N VAL A 34 38.08 -5.88 -6.18
CA VAL A 34 38.83 -5.08 -5.21
C VAL A 34 40.29 -5.13 -5.60
N ASP A 35 40.85 -3.97 -5.93
CA ASP A 35 42.28 -3.81 -6.17
C ASP A 35 42.99 -3.53 -4.85
N VAL A 36 43.63 -4.55 -4.28
CA VAL A 36 44.31 -4.47 -2.98
C VAL A 36 45.62 -3.68 -3.02
N LEU A 37 46.06 -3.22 -4.20
CA LEU A 37 47.19 -2.32 -4.38
C LEU A 37 48.43 -2.77 -3.57
N GLU A 38 49.13 -3.79 -4.09
CA GLU A 38 50.25 -4.44 -3.39
C GLU A 38 51.32 -3.45 -2.86
N PRO A 39 51.83 -3.64 -1.62
CA PRO A 39 52.80 -2.74 -1.01
C PRO A 39 54.19 -2.84 -1.65
N GLY A 40 54.82 -1.69 -1.90
CA GLY A 40 56.14 -1.54 -2.52
C GLY A 40 56.41 -0.06 -2.85
N SER A 41 57.41 0.24 -3.69
CA SER A 41 57.82 1.62 -4.11
C SER A 41 56.73 2.49 -4.76
N TYR A 42 55.50 2.02 -4.72
CA TYR A 42 54.34 2.60 -5.32
C TYR A 42 53.22 2.90 -4.31
N ASP A 43 53.32 2.57 -3.01
CA ASP A 43 52.29 2.58 -1.92
C ASP A 43 51.27 3.75 -1.78
N GLY A 44 51.26 4.75 -2.65
CA GLY A 44 50.24 5.79 -2.71
C GLY A 44 50.43 6.91 -1.69
N SER A 45 51.50 6.89 -0.89
CA SER A 45 51.79 7.94 0.11
C SER A 45 52.55 9.15 -0.46
N SER A 46 53.07 9.06 -1.69
CA SER A 46 53.78 10.16 -2.35
C SER A 46 53.06 10.64 -3.61
N THR A 47 52.90 11.96 -3.73
CA THR A 47 52.38 12.64 -4.94
C THR A 47 53.27 12.43 -6.18
N THR A 48 54.44 11.81 -6.02
CA THR A 48 55.45 11.59 -7.06
C THR A 48 55.60 10.13 -7.49
N ASN A 49 55.20 9.15 -6.66
CA ASN A 49 55.22 7.72 -7.01
C ASN A 49 53.86 7.06 -6.71
N ALA A 50 52.78 7.62 -7.25
CA ALA A 50 51.53 6.89 -7.33
C ALA A 50 51.76 5.56 -8.11
N ILE A 51 51.17 4.45 -7.66
CA ILE A 51 51.09 3.14 -8.37
C ILE A 51 50.48 3.27 -9.78
N TYR A 52 50.07 4.47 -10.16
CA TYR A 52 49.84 4.80 -11.55
C TYR A 52 50.70 6.00 -11.95
N ASN A 53 51.89 5.72 -12.50
CA ASN A 53 52.70 6.71 -13.21
C ASN A 53 52.44 6.59 -14.72
N PRO A 54 51.59 7.47 -15.32
CA PRO A 54 51.21 7.39 -16.73
C PRO A 54 52.35 7.71 -17.70
N THR A 55 53.49 8.23 -17.25
CA THR A 55 54.64 8.44 -18.15
C THR A 55 55.37 7.14 -18.50
N LYS A 56 55.02 6.01 -17.87
CA LYS A 56 55.59 4.68 -18.14
C LYS A 56 54.64 3.69 -18.84
N LEU A 57 53.41 4.10 -19.17
CA LEU A 57 52.43 3.26 -19.88
C LEU A 57 52.13 3.87 -21.24
N THR A 58 53.03 3.68 -22.18
CA THR A 58 52.94 4.30 -23.51
C THR A 58 51.90 3.65 -24.43
N THR A 59 51.04 2.71 -23.98
CA THR A 59 50.01 2.10 -24.87
C THR A 59 48.87 1.23 -24.26
N ALA A 60 48.74 1.04 -22.95
CA ALA A 60 47.79 0.04 -22.40
C ALA A 60 46.54 0.68 -21.76
N GLY A 61 45.35 0.19 -22.15
CA GLY A 61 44.05 0.57 -21.60
C GLY A 61 43.80 0.07 -20.16
N PRO A 62 42.55 0.15 -19.65
CA PRO A 62 42.22 -0.26 -18.29
C PRO A 62 42.61 -1.72 -17.99
N ASN A 63 43.04 -2.00 -16.76
CA ASN A 63 43.49 -3.33 -16.36
C ASN A 63 42.36 -4.39 -16.48
N ILE A 64 42.74 -5.67 -16.44
CA ILE A 64 41.80 -6.77 -16.68
C ILE A 64 40.67 -6.85 -15.63
N TYR A 65 40.93 -6.43 -14.39
CA TYR A 65 39.95 -6.40 -13.31
C TYR A 65 38.94 -5.26 -13.47
N TRP A 66 39.40 -4.10 -13.95
CA TRP A 66 38.53 -2.98 -14.35
C TRP A 66 37.60 -3.40 -15.48
N LEU A 67 38.13 -4.08 -16.51
CA LEU A 67 37.31 -4.58 -17.63
C LEU A 67 36.31 -5.64 -17.17
N ALA A 68 36.71 -6.52 -16.26
CA ALA A 68 35.81 -7.52 -15.68
C ALA A 68 34.71 -6.88 -14.82
N ALA A 69 35.02 -5.87 -14.01
CA ALA A 69 34.03 -5.14 -13.22
C ALA A 69 33.03 -4.36 -14.08
N LYS A 70 33.51 -3.70 -15.14
CA LYS A 70 32.63 -2.97 -16.08
C LYS A 70 31.66 -3.92 -16.79
N TYR A 71 32.19 -4.95 -17.45
CA TYR A 71 31.37 -5.80 -18.33
C TYR A 71 30.66 -6.93 -17.59
N GLY A 72 31.13 -7.30 -16.41
CA GLY A 72 30.45 -8.25 -15.53
C GLY A 72 29.50 -7.60 -14.55
N GLY A 73 29.18 -6.32 -14.70
CA GLY A 73 28.48 -5.58 -13.66
C GLY A 73 27.82 -4.29 -14.12
N PHE A 74 27.45 -4.16 -15.39
CA PHE A 74 26.65 -3.02 -15.85
C PHE A 74 25.16 -3.29 -15.64
N ASN A 75 24.35 -2.25 -15.44
CA ASN A 75 22.91 -2.37 -15.43
C ASN A 75 22.38 -2.50 -16.87
N ASP A 76 21.89 -3.70 -17.21
CA ASP A 76 21.33 -4.02 -18.53
C ASP A 76 19.87 -3.55 -18.62
N ILE A 77 19.68 -2.23 -18.70
CA ILE A 77 18.35 -1.58 -18.59
C ILE A 77 17.37 -1.94 -19.72
N ASN A 78 17.86 -2.46 -20.84
CA ASN A 78 17.06 -2.81 -22.03
C ASN A 78 17.14 -4.30 -22.39
N GLY A 79 17.89 -5.11 -21.63
CA GLY A 79 17.99 -6.56 -21.82
C GLY A 79 18.70 -7.00 -23.10
N ASP A 80 19.49 -6.13 -23.72
CA ASP A 80 20.23 -6.42 -24.96
C ASP A 80 21.64 -6.99 -24.70
N GLY A 81 22.01 -7.11 -23.42
CA GLY A 81 23.30 -7.59 -22.97
C GLY A 81 24.42 -6.55 -23.13
N LYS A 82 24.13 -5.26 -23.31
CA LYS A 82 25.16 -4.22 -23.53
C LYS A 82 24.97 -3.03 -22.59
N PRO A 83 26.07 -2.37 -22.17
CA PRO A 83 25.94 -1.11 -21.45
C PRO A 83 25.30 -0.05 -22.35
N ALA A 84 24.08 0.37 -22.03
CA ALA A 84 23.34 1.33 -22.85
C ALA A 84 23.98 2.73 -22.87
N ASN A 85 24.63 3.14 -21.76
CA ASN A 85 25.37 4.41 -21.68
C ASN A 85 26.40 4.35 -20.53
N ILE A 86 27.01 5.50 -20.22
CA ILE A 86 28.07 5.59 -19.20
C ILE A 86 27.56 5.35 -17.78
N LEU A 87 26.32 5.77 -17.49
CA LEU A 87 25.68 5.65 -16.19
C LEU A 87 25.18 4.25 -15.89
N THR A 88 25.09 3.38 -16.90
CA THR A 88 24.75 1.98 -16.64
C THR A 88 25.89 1.22 -15.99
N TRP A 89 27.11 1.75 -15.96
CA TRP A 89 28.24 1.09 -15.32
C TRP A 89 29.10 2.01 -14.45
N HIS A 90 28.81 3.31 -14.41
CA HIS A 90 29.53 4.30 -13.62
C HIS A 90 28.60 5.45 -13.20
N THR A 91 28.30 5.55 -11.91
CA THR A 91 27.33 6.51 -11.34
C THR A 91 27.94 7.50 -10.36
N ASN A 92 29.21 7.33 -10.00
CA ASN A 92 29.95 8.21 -9.10
C ASN A 92 30.84 9.18 -9.90
N SER A 93 31.51 10.15 -9.27
CA SER A 93 32.44 11.05 -9.98
C SER A 93 33.89 10.54 -10.00
N THR A 94 34.12 9.29 -9.58
CA THR A 94 35.48 8.79 -9.37
C THR A 94 36.07 8.23 -10.66
N THR A 95 37.33 8.55 -10.88
CA THR A 95 38.08 8.04 -12.04
C THR A 95 39.07 6.99 -11.59
N ALA A 96 39.19 5.93 -12.37
CA ALA A 96 40.41 5.14 -12.42
C ALA A 96 41.51 5.95 -13.14
N ALA A 97 42.68 5.34 -13.33
CA ALA A 97 43.82 6.01 -13.91
C ALA A 97 43.57 6.66 -15.29
N ALA A 98 44.35 7.70 -15.58
CA ALA A 98 44.22 8.56 -16.77
C ALA A 98 42.84 9.24 -16.92
N ASN A 99 42.15 9.52 -15.81
CA ASN A 99 40.80 10.09 -15.79
C ASN A 99 39.73 9.21 -16.47
N THR A 100 40.00 7.90 -16.61
CA THR A 100 39.01 6.96 -17.12
C THR A 100 37.97 6.71 -16.04
N LEU A 101 36.69 6.87 -16.32
CA LEU A 101 35.63 6.70 -15.33
C LEU A 101 35.69 5.31 -14.66
N ARG A 102 35.52 5.25 -13.34
CA ARG A 102 35.65 4.01 -12.56
C ARG A 102 34.32 3.24 -12.54
N PRO A 103 34.25 1.97 -12.98
CA PRO A 103 33.04 1.18 -12.85
C PRO A 103 32.56 1.11 -11.40
N ASP A 104 31.25 1.12 -11.19
CA ASP A 104 30.67 1.06 -9.84
C ASP A 104 31.02 -0.23 -9.09
N ASN A 105 31.38 -1.28 -9.82
CA ASN A 105 31.78 -2.58 -9.28
C ASN A 105 33.31 -2.72 -9.11
N PHE A 106 34.08 -1.64 -9.24
CA PHE A 106 35.54 -1.62 -9.09
C PHE A 106 35.95 -0.77 -7.87
N PHE A 107 36.61 -1.39 -6.90
CA PHE A 107 36.96 -0.79 -5.61
C PHE A 107 38.47 -0.80 -5.36
N GLN A 108 38.96 0.23 -4.68
CA GLN A 108 40.37 0.32 -4.26
C GLN A 108 40.48 -0.10 -2.79
N GLY A 109 41.34 -1.08 -2.51
CA GLY A 109 41.50 -1.70 -1.20
C GLY A 109 42.49 -1.01 -0.26
N ASN A 110 43.25 -0.02 -0.74
CA ASN A 110 44.21 0.73 0.09
C ASN A 110 43.58 1.91 0.87
N GLN A 111 42.30 2.19 0.64
CA GLN A 111 41.53 3.23 1.31
C GLN A 111 40.37 2.57 2.07
N PRO A 112 40.49 2.38 3.40
CA PRO A 112 39.50 1.67 4.20
C PRO A 112 38.08 2.24 4.08
N ASP A 113 37.96 3.55 3.92
CA ASP A 113 36.72 4.29 3.68
C ASP A 113 36.11 3.96 2.31
N LEU A 114 36.93 3.88 1.25
CA LEU A 114 36.46 3.47 -0.08
C LEU A 114 36.12 1.98 -0.15
N LEU A 115 36.83 1.14 0.59
CA LEU A 115 36.50 -0.28 0.70
C LEU A 115 35.18 -0.49 1.46
N GLN A 116 34.96 0.21 2.57
CA GLN A 116 33.70 0.18 3.30
C GLN A 116 32.55 0.72 2.45
N THR A 117 32.75 1.86 1.78
CA THR A 117 31.77 2.43 0.85
C THR A 117 31.49 1.46 -0.29
N GLY A 118 32.53 0.81 -0.82
CA GLY A 118 32.43 -0.17 -1.88
C GLY A 118 31.64 -1.41 -1.49
N LEU A 119 31.98 -2.04 -0.35
CA LEU A 119 31.23 -3.17 0.20
C LEU A 119 29.77 -2.79 0.49
N THR A 120 29.52 -1.58 0.99
CA THR A 120 28.16 -1.05 1.18
C THR A 120 27.43 -0.93 -0.15
N GLN A 121 28.09 -0.45 -1.20
CA GLN A 121 27.53 -0.40 -2.56
C GLN A 121 27.26 -1.80 -3.13
N ILE A 122 28.14 -2.79 -2.91
CA ILE A 122 27.92 -4.19 -3.31
C ILE A 122 26.67 -4.73 -2.62
N PHE A 123 26.56 -4.61 -1.30
CA PHE A 123 25.43 -5.12 -0.55
C PHE A 123 24.13 -4.39 -0.90
N ASN A 124 24.17 -3.08 -1.11
CA ASN A 124 23.03 -2.31 -1.60
C ASN A 124 22.60 -2.76 -3.00
N ARG A 125 23.55 -3.08 -3.89
CA ARG A 125 23.25 -3.55 -5.23
C ARG A 125 22.66 -4.96 -5.23
N VAL A 126 23.21 -5.88 -4.44
CA VAL A 126 22.63 -7.22 -4.22
C VAL A 126 21.25 -7.12 -3.59
N ALA A 127 21.03 -6.19 -2.66
CA ALA A 127 19.72 -5.90 -2.09
C ALA A 127 18.76 -5.20 -3.08
N SER A 128 19.29 -4.53 -4.11
CA SER A 128 18.48 -3.82 -5.13
C SER A 128 17.92 -4.73 -6.23
N THR A 129 18.47 -5.93 -6.37
CA THR A 129 18.00 -6.93 -7.35
C THR A 129 16.92 -7.86 -6.80
N SER A 130 16.71 -7.88 -5.48
CA SER A 130 15.61 -8.64 -4.88
C SER A 130 14.28 -7.89 -5.09
N VAL A 131 13.32 -8.54 -5.74
CA VAL A 131 11.95 -8.02 -5.83
C VAL A 131 11.26 -8.32 -4.50
N ALA A 132 10.91 -7.27 -3.77
CA ALA A 132 10.08 -7.37 -2.60
C ALA A 132 8.60 -7.14 -2.96
N ARG A 133 7.72 -7.73 -2.17
CA ARG A 133 6.29 -7.45 -2.21
C ARG A 133 5.96 -6.92 -0.82
N GLY A 134 5.73 -5.61 -0.69
CA GLY A 134 5.59 -4.95 0.62
C GLY A 134 4.16 -4.92 1.13
N ALA A 135 3.21 -4.85 0.20
CA ALA A 135 1.79 -4.85 0.48
C ALA A 135 1.15 -6.21 0.10
N ALA A 136 0.09 -6.56 0.82
CA ALA A 136 -0.64 -7.80 0.63
C ALA A 136 -1.19 -7.96 -0.81
N PRO A 137 -1.40 -9.21 -1.27
CA PRO A 137 -2.24 -9.46 -2.44
C PRO A 137 -3.60 -8.81 -2.27
N SER A 138 -4.12 -8.23 -3.35
CA SER A 138 -5.44 -7.63 -3.33
C SER A 138 -6.44 -8.53 -4.04
N VAL A 139 -7.60 -8.73 -3.43
CA VAL A 139 -8.75 -9.43 -4.00
C VAL A 139 -9.94 -8.48 -4.14
N THR A 140 -11.01 -8.96 -4.77
CA THR A 140 -12.24 -8.20 -4.91
C THR A 140 -12.80 -7.80 -3.54
N SER A 141 -13.57 -6.72 -3.47
CA SER A 141 -14.28 -6.29 -2.25
C SER A 141 -15.27 -7.35 -1.72
N THR A 142 -15.65 -8.33 -2.57
CA THR A 142 -16.46 -9.46 -2.17
C THR A 142 -15.64 -10.58 -1.52
N ARG A 143 -14.31 -10.64 -1.66
CA ARG A 143 -13.45 -11.71 -1.08
C ARG A 143 -13.78 -13.14 -1.51
N ALA A 144 -14.88 -13.33 -2.22
CA ALA A 144 -15.27 -14.54 -2.90
C ALA A 144 -14.56 -14.50 -4.23
N LEU A 145 -13.61 -15.41 -4.39
CA LEU A 145 -12.90 -15.59 -5.64
C LEU A 145 -13.85 -16.29 -6.60
N THR A 146 -14.48 -15.51 -7.47
CA THR A 146 -15.40 -16.04 -8.48
C THR A 146 -14.61 -16.44 -9.72
N THR A 147 -14.77 -17.68 -10.16
CA THR A 147 -14.23 -18.11 -11.46
C THR A 147 -14.90 -17.30 -12.56
N ILE A 148 -14.13 -16.44 -13.23
CA ILE A 148 -14.52 -15.81 -14.49
C ILE A 148 -14.38 -16.85 -15.61
N PRO A 149 -15.44 -17.10 -16.39
CA PRO A 149 -15.35 -17.92 -17.59
C PRO A 149 -14.51 -17.23 -18.68
N THR A 150 -14.13 -17.99 -19.69
CA THR A 150 -13.34 -17.48 -20.82
C THR A 150 -14.11 -16.44 -21.63
N ASN A 151 -13.45 -15.34 -21.98
CA ASN A 151 -13.92 -14.27 -22.86
C ASN A 151 -15.24 -13.60 -22.41
N VAL A 152 -15.47 -13.52 -21.10
CA VAL A 152 -16.65 -12.85 -20.52
C VAL A 152 -16.28 -11.48 -19.97
N ALA A 153 -17.06 -10.46 -20.31
CA ALA A 153 -16.95 -9.12 -19.75
C ALA A 153 -17.24 -9.14 -18.23
N PRO A 154 -16.63 -8.24 -17.42
CA PRO A 154 -15.77 -7.13 -17.83
C PRO A 154 -14.28 -7.48 -17.97
N TYR A 155 -13.86 -8.67 -17.51
CA TYR A 155 -12.44 -9.06 -17.45
C TYR A 155 -11.87 -9.63 -18.75
N ASN A 156 -12.68 -10.24 -19.61
CA ASN A 156 -12.29 -10.74 -20.93
C ASN A 156 -10.97 -11.56 -20.93
N SER A 157 -10.91 -12.63 -20.13
CA SER A 157 -9.73 -13.50 -20.03
C SER A 157 -9.78 -14.68 -21.03
N PRO A 158 -8.66 -15.07 -21.66
CA PRO A 158 -8.63 -16.26 -22.53
C PRO A 158 -8.77 -17.59 -21.75
N VAL A 159 -8.57 -17.56 -20.43
CA VAL A 159 -8.63 -18.74 -19.53
C VAL A 159 -9.61 -18.51 -18.39
N ALA A 160 -10.15 -19.60 -17.84
CA ALA A 160 -10.98 -19.53 -16.65
C ALA A 160 -10.11 -19.48 -15.38
N GLY A 161 -10.53 -18.70 -14.39
CA GLY A 161 -9.84 -18.55 -13.11
C GLY A 161 -10.37 -17.33 -12.37
N PHE A 162 -9.63 -16.74 -11.44
CA PHE A 162 -10.03 -15.49 -10.78
C PHE A 162 -8.95 -14.40 -10.96
N PRO A 163 -9.32 -13.12 -11.05
CA PRO A 163 -8.35 -12.05 -11.26
C PRO A 163 -7.53 -11.82 -9.99
N ILE A 164 -6.21 -11.68 -10.13
CA ILE A 164 -5.30 -11.33 -9.05
C ILE A 164 -4.46 -10.13 -9.46
N TYR A 165 -4.40 -9.14 -8.57
CA TYR A 165 -3.56 -7.96 -8.73
C TYR A 165 -2.59 -7.88 -7.57
N ASN A 166 -1.31 -7.78 -7.90
CA ASN A 166 -0.24 -7.66 -6.93
C ASN A 166 0.53 -6.38 -7.15
N VAL A 167 0.97 -5.79 -6.06
CA VAL A 167 1.89 -4.66 -6.05
C VAL A 167 3.28 -5.16 -5.63
N GLN A 168 4.32 -4.56 -6.19
CA GLN A 168 5.70 -4.93 -5.92
C GLN A 168 6.56 -3.69 -5.76
N TYR A 169 7.66 -3.82 -5.04
CA TYR A 169 8.73 -2.83 -5.02
C TYR A 169 10.10 -3.50 -5.02
N LYS A 170 11.10 -2.82 -5.56
CA LYS A 170 12.51 -3.22 -5.43
C LYS A 170 13.18 -2.30 -4.41
N PRO A 171 13.66 -2.83 -3.27
CA PRO A 171 14.43 -2.05 -2.31
C PRO A 171 15.62 -1.37 -3.01
N VAL A 172 16.13 -0.27 -2.43
CA VAL A 172 17.29 0.51 -2.92
C VAL A 172 17.06 1.27 -4.23
N SER A 173 16.51 0.63 -5.26
CA SER A 173 16.16 1.29 -6.53
C SER A 173 14.84 2.06 -6.46
N TRP A 174 13.97 1.69 -5.50
CA TRP A 174 12.70 2.36 -5.21
C TRP A 174 11.82 2.49 -6.47
N VAL A 175 11.69 1.37 -7.18
CA VAL A 175 10.79 1.23 -8.33
C VAL A 175 9.72 0.20 -8.01
N GLY A 176 8.51 0.40 -8.54
CA GLY A 176 7.36 -0.46 -8.27
C GLY A 176 6.69 -0.98 -9.54
N ASP A 177 5.88 -2.03 -9.38
CA ASP A 177 5.05 -2.57 -10.44
C ASP A 177 3.68 -2.97 -9.89
N VAL A 178 2.68 -2.92 -10.75
CA VAL A 178 1.39 -3.58 -10.55
C VAL A 178 1.25 -4.66 -11.60
N ASN A 179 1.09 -5.89 -11.16
CA ASN A 179 0.97 -7.05 -12.03
C ASN A 179 -0.42 -7.65 -11.91
N GLY A 180 -1.06 -7.86 -13.05
CA GLY A 180 -2.31 -8.61 -13.14
C GLY A 180 -2.08 -9.99 -13.75
N PHE A 181 -2.71 -11.01 -13.19
CA PHE A 181 -2.87 -12.30 -13.84
C PHE A 181 -4.17 -12.98 -13.44
N VAL A 182 -4.59 -13.97 -14.23
CA VAL A 182 -5.69 -14.88 -13.85
C VAL A 182 -5.12 -16.05 -13.07
N GLY A 183 -5.52 -16.15 -11.80
CA GLY A 183 -5.03 -17.11 -10.84
C GLY A 183 -5.91 -18.34 -10.67
N THR A 184 -5.30 -19.37 -10.09
CA THR A 184 -5.94 -20.55 -9.51
C THR A 184 -5.31 -20.85 -8.15
N ALA A 185 -6.08 -21.42 -7.23
CA ALA A 185 -5.62 -21.80 -5.90
C ALA A 185 -6.48 -22.94 -5.34
N ALA A 186 -5.89 -23.69 -4.41
CA ALA A 186 -6.57 -24.67 -3.56
C ALA A 186 -6.21 -24.37 -2.10
N ALA A 187 -7.09 -24.67 -1.15
CA ALA A 187 -6.85 -24.39 0.26
C ALA A 187 -5.55 -25.04 0.77
N GLY A 188 -4.64 -24.23 1.33
CA GLY A 188 -3.31 -24.69 1.75
C GLY A 188 -2.25 -24.70 0.63
N GLY A 189 -2.59 -24.18 -0.55
CA GLY A 189 -1.73 -24.13 -1.73
C GLY A 189 -1.33 -22.71 -2.15
N ASN A 190 -0.40 -22.64 -3.10
CA ASN A 190 0.05 -21.38 -3.72
C ASN A 190 -1.02 -20.84 -4.68
N VAL A 191 -1.15 -19.51 -4.76
CA VAL A 191 -1.88 -18.85 -5.83
C VAL A 191 -0.96 -18.75 -7.04
N THR A 192 -1.27 -19.47 -8.12
CA THR A 192 -0.45 -19.50 -9.34
C THR A 192 -1.24 -19.01 -10.54
N ALA A 193 -0.53 -18.47 -11.54
CA ALA A 193 -1.15 -18.08 -12.80
C ALA A 193 -1.63 -19.32 -13.58
N VAL A 194 -2.82 -19.22 -14.17
CA VAL A 194 -3.37 -20.27 -15.03
C VAL A 194 -2.59 -20.27 -16.35
N ALA A 195 -2.12 -21.46 -16.76
CA ALA A 195 -1.38 -21.62 -18.02
C ALA A 195 -2.20 -21.15 -19.22
N GLY A 196 -1.59 -20.38 -20.12
CA GLY A 196 -2.26 -19.77 -21.28
C GLY A 196 -3.06 -18.49 -20.96
N GLY A 197 -3.08 -18.05 -19.69
CA GLY A 197 -3.65 -16.77 -19.29
C GLY A 197 -2.77 -15.59 -19.68
N ASN A 198 -3.40 -14.45 -19.93
CA ASN A 198 -2.69 -13.19 -20.14
C ASN A 198 -2.20 -12.65 -18.79
N THR A 199 -0.96 -12.16 -18.78
CA THR A 199 -0.37 -11.42 -17.66
C THR A 199 0.05 -10.05 -18.16
N TRP A 200 -0.01 -9.05 -17.28
CA TRP A 200 0.39 -7.69 -17.62
C TRP A 200 1.18 -7.03 -16.48
N SER A 201 1.98 -6.02 -16.85
CA SER A 201 2.80 -5.19 -15.96
C SER A 201 2.47 -3.72 -16.25
N ALA A 202 1.99 -3.01 -15.24
CA ALA A 202 1.67 -1.59 -15.34
C ALA A 202 2.95 -0.75 -15.55
N GLN A 203 4.06 -1.14 -14.91
CA GLN A 203 5.36 -0.51 -15.12
C GLN A 203 5.76 -0.58 -16.61
N THR A 204 5.64 -1.75 -17.23
CA THR A 204 5.98 -1.94 -18.65
C THR A 204 5.10 -1.09 -19.57
N GLN A 205 3.79 -1.08 -19.32
CA GLN A 205 2.84 -0.28 -20.10
C GLN A 205 3.11 1.22 -19.95
N LEU A 206 3.47 1.68 -18.75
CA LEU A 206 3.81 3.07 -18.49
C LEU A 206 5.13 3.50 -19.15
N GLU A 207 6.15 2.63 -19.17
CA GLU A 207 7.37 2.90 -19.94
C GLU A 207 7.06 3.01 -21.44
N ASN A 208 6.27 2.08 -22.00
CA ASN A 208 5.86 2.15 -23.40
C ASN A 208 5.07 3.43 -23.72
N LEU A 209 4.26 3.91 -22.77
CA LEU A 209 3.51 5.16 -22.91
C LEU A 209 4.42 6.39 -22.96
N THR A 210 5.61 6.35 -22.37
CA THR A 210 6.48 7.52 -22.21
C THR A 210 7.73 7.51 -23.10
N GLN A 211 7.93 6.42 -23.86
CA GLN A 211 9.04 6.29 -24.80
C GLN A 211 9.02 7.36 -25.91
N TYR A 212 10.23 7.72 -26.37
CA TYR A 212 10.46 8.48 -27.60
C TYR A 212 10.63 7.50 -28.78
N PRO A 213 9.66 7.32 -29.68
CA PRO A 213 9.88 6.52 -30.86
C PRO A 213 10.90 7.19 -31.78
N THR A 214 11.82 6.39 -32.30
CA THR A 214 12.80 6.80 -33.31
C THR A 214 12.08 7.19 -34.60
N GLY A 215 12.09 8.48 -34.96
CA GLY A 215 11.57 8.97 -36.25
C GLY A 215 10.52 10.09 -36.19
N GLY A 216 10.10 10.57 -35.02
CA GLY A 216 9.18 11.72 -34.87
C GLY A 216 8.76 11.95 -33.41
N PRO A 217 8.16 13.09 -33.04
CA PRO A 217 7.86 13.38 -31.64
C PRO A 217 6.59 12.63 -31.19
N VAL A 218 6.76 11.51 -30.50
CA VAL A 218 5.75 11.09 -29.51
C VAL A 218 6.31 11.42 -28.15
N VAL A 219 5.79 12.49 -27.56
CA VAL A 219 6.12 12.90 -26.20
C VAL A 219 5.00 12.37 -25.32
N GLY A 220 4.89 11.05 -25.21
CA GLY A 220 3.75 10.39 -24.57
C GLY A 220 3.55 10.76 -23.09
N TRP A 221 4.59 11.23 -22.40
CA TRP A 221 4.48 11.86 -21.08
C TRP A 221 3.73 13.21 -21.08
N ASN A 222 3.79 13.97 -22.19
CA ASN A 222 3.17 15.28 -22.35
C ASN A 222 1.75 15.17 -22.94
N THR A 223 1.64 14.44 -24.05
CA THR A 223 0.43 14.38 -24.89
C THR A 223 -0.37 13.08 -24.73
N GLY A 224 0.20 12.04 -24.10
CA GLY A 224 -0.49 10.76 -23.86
C GLY A 224 -1.01 10.67 -22.42
N ARG A 225 -0.11 10.83 -21.44
CA ARG A 225 -0.45 10.72 -20.02
C ARG A 225 -1.44 11.80 -19.59
N ARG A 226 -2.42 11.37 -18.79
CA ARG A 226 -3.48 12.21 -18.21
C ARG A 226 -3.26 12.31 -16.71
N ILE A 227 -2.64 13.39 -16.27
CA ILE A 227 -2.27 13.57 -14.86
C ILE A 227 -3.01 14.77 -14.31
N LEU A 228 -3.74 14.54 -13.21
CA LEU A 228 -4.63 15.49 -12.56
C LEU A 228 -4.02 15.90 -11.22
N THR A 229 -4.38 17.08 -10.73
CA THR A 229 -4.00 17.56 -9.41
C THR A 229 -5.05 18.53 -8.87
N TRP A 230 -4.86 18.97 -7.64
CA TRP A 230 -5.65 20.01 -7.02
C TRP A 230 -4.93 21.35 -7.12
N ASN A 231 -5.66 22.43 -7.38
CA ASN A 231 -5.13 23.79 -7.29
C ASN A 231 -5.60 24.41 -5.98
N ASP A 232 -4.67 24.61 -5.06
CA ASP A 232 -5.02 25.07 -3.72
C ASP A 232 -5.58 26.48 -3.65
N ALA A 233 -5.31 27.33 -4.63
CA ALA A 233 -5.82 28.70 -4.68
C ALA A 233 -7.27 28.75 -5.18
N THR A 234 -7.62 27.95 -6.18
CA THR A 234 -8.98 27.94 -6.77
C THR A 234 -9.89 26.88 -6.14
N LYS A 235 -9.34 25.97 -5.33
CA LYS A 235 -10.05 24.83 -4.73
C LYS A 235 -10.79 24.01 -5.77
N ALA A 236 -10.07 23.63 -6.82
CA ALA A 236 -10.60 22.85 -7.94
C ALA A 236 -9.55 21.90 -8.53
N GLY A 237 -10.04 20.82 -9.16
CA GLY A 237 -9.21 19.94 -9.97
C GLY A 237 -8.67 20.63 -11.22
N VAL A 238 -7.37 20.51 -11.45
CA VAL A 238 -6.68 21.03 -12.65
C VAL A 238 -5.76 19.96 -13.26
N PRO A 239 -5.34 20.09 -14.52
CA PRO A 239 -4.24 19.28 -15.05
C PRO A 239 -2.96 19.52 -14.24
N PHE A 240 -2.19 18.46 -13.96
CA PHE A 240 -0.86 18.56 -13.33
C PHE A 240 0.14 19.13 -14.35
N ARG A 241 0.05 20.44 -14.58
CA ARG A 241 0.86 21.21 -15.53
C ARG A 241 1.28 22.51 -14.86
N TYR A 242 2.51 22.95 -15.13
CA TYR A 242 3.09 24.11 -14.47
C TYR A 242 2.22 25.38 -14.58
N THR A 243 1.58 25.61 -15.72
CA THR A 243 0.70 26.76 -15.95
C THR A 243 -0.70 26.63 -15.35
N SER A 244 -1.10 25.43 -14.91
CA SER A 244 -2.44 25.14 -14.39
C SER A 244 -2.50 25.15 -12.86
N VAL A 245 -1.36 24.97 -12.21
CA VAL A 245 -1.23 24.94 -10.75
C VAL A 245 -0.99 26.34 -10.20
N SER A 246 -1.31 26.55 -8.92
CA SER A 246 -1.21 27.83 -8.23
C SER A 246 0.23 28.36 -8.17
N ALA A 247 0.39 29.66 -7.91
CA ALA A 247 1.71 30.27 -7.77
C ALA A 247 2.53 29.66 -6.61
N ALA A 248 1.87 29.23 -5.53
CA ALA A 248 2.53 28.56 -4.41
C ALA A 248 3.04 27.16 -4.82
N GLU A 249 2.23 26.39 -5.53
CA GLU A 249 2.62 25.07 -6.07
C GLU A 249 3.75 25.20 -7.11
N GLN A 250 3.70 26.22 -7.97
CA GLN A 250 4.79 26.54 -8.91
C GLN A 250 6.10 26.85 -8.18
N THR A 251 6.02 27.59 -7.07
CA THR A 251 7.18 27.91 -6.23
C THR A 251 7.76 26.66 -5.58
N ALA A 252 6.90 25.77 -5.05
CA ALA A 252 7.32 24.54 -4.39
C ALA A 252 8.00 23.56 -5.35
N VAL A 253 7.45 23.37 -6.55
CA VAL A 253 8.05 22.50 -7.59
C VAL A 253 9.26 23.16 -8.27
N GLY A 254 9.34 24.49 -8.24
CA GLY A 254 10.50 25.29 -8.65
C GLY A 254 10.64 25.56 -10.15
N SER A 255 10.26 24.62 -11.03
CA SER A 255 10.34 24.84 -12.47
C SER A 255 9.38 23.97 -13.29
N ALA A 256 9.07 24.43 -14.51
CA ALA A 256 8.31 23.65 -15.48
C ALA A 256 9.03 22.36 -15.90
N SER A 257 10.37 22.40 -16.00
CA SER A 257 11.20 21.22 -16.33
C SER A 257 11.11 20.14 -15.25
N LEU A 258 11.10 20.51 -13.96
CA LEU A 258 10.93 19.54 -12.88
C LEU A 258 9.53 18.94 -12.89
N LEU A 259 8.50 19.76 -13.10
CA LEU A 259 7.14 19.24 -13.21
C LEU A 259 6.99 18.28 -14.42
N ASN A 260 7.60 18.61 -15.56
CA ASN A 260 7.63 17.72 -16.72
C ASN A 260 8.38 16.42 -16.40
N TYR A 261 9.48 16.49 -15.64
CA TYR A 261 10.20 15.31 -15.15
C TYR A 261 9.28 14.39 -14.32
N LEU A 262 8.49 14.96 -13.40
CA LEU A 262 7.49 14.22 -12.62
C LEU A 262 6.40 13.60 -13.51
N ARG A 263 6.01 14.27 -14.60
CA ARG A 263 5.09 13.71 -15.60
C ARG A 263 5.70 12.55 -16.41
N GLY A 264 7.02 12.38 -16.39
CA GLY A 264 7.74 11.32 -17.12
C GLY A 264 8.72 11.81 -18.17
N ASP A 265 9.01 13.11 -18.26
CA ASP A 265 10.07 13.62 -19.13
C ASP A 265 11.45 13.17 -18.63
N ARG A 266 12.18 12.45 -19.48
CA ARG A 266 13.53 11.95 -19.16
C ARG A 266 14.65 12.82 -19.74
N SER A 267 14.34 13.92 -20.44
CA SER A 267 15.33 14.74 -21.16
C SER A 267 16.38 15.43 -20.28
N ASN A 268 16.02 15.75 -19.03
CA ASN A 268 16.88 16.42 -18.04
C ASN A 268 17.46 15.46 -16.98
N GLU A 269 17.22 14.16 -17.13
CA GLU A 269 17.86 13.14 -16.28
C GLU A 269 19.38 13.11 -16.51
N ALA A 270 20.13 12.70 -15.50
CA ALA A 270 21.55 12.40 -15.65
C ALA A 270 21.75 11.46 -16.85
N GLY A 271 22.58 11.86 -17.82
CA GLY A 271 22.81 11.11 -19.06
C GLY A 271 21.87 11.45 -20.22
N GLY A 272 20.94 12.39 -20.05
CA GLY A 272 20.13 12.98 -21.13
C GLY A 272 20.91 13.98 -22.02
N THR A 273 20.23 14.55 -23.03
CA THR A 273 20.84 15.48 -24.00
C THR A 273 21.01 16.92 -23.49
N GLY A 274 20.53 17.24 -22.28
CA GLY A 274 20.62 18.56 -21.63
C GLY A 274 21.62 18.63 -20.46
N THR A 275 21.67 19.77 -19.76
CA THR A 275 22.36 19.88 -18.46
C THR A 275 21.71 18.92 -17.47
N SER A 276 22.42 17.83 -17.12
CA SER A 276 21.99 16.75 -16.23
C SER A 276 21.65 17.28 -14.83
N ALA A 277 20.39 17.66 -14.62
CA ALA A 277 19.91 18.31 -13.40
C ALA A 277 19.16 17.35 -12.47
N TYR A 278 18.57 16.28 -13.00
CA TYR A 278 17.70 15.36 -12.24
C TYR A 278 18.24 13.94 -12.18
N ARG A 279 17.79 13.18 -11.17
CA ARG A 279 18.12 11.76 -11.03
C ARG A 279 17.66 10.93 -12.24
N ALA A 280 18.54 10.08 -12.73
CA ALA A 280 18.19 9.05 -13.69
C ALA A 280 17.29 7.98 -13.04
N ARG A 281 16.14 7.72 -13.65
CA ARG A 281 15.18 6.71 -13.16
C ARG A 281 15.31 5.43 -13.97
N SER A 282 15.26 4.26 -13.32
CA SER A 282 15.11 3.01 -14.06
C SER A 282 13.71 2.91 -14.68
N TYR A 283 12.69 3.26 -13.89
CA TYR A 283 11.29 3.28 -14.30
C TYR A 283 10.58 4.53 -13.79
N ILE A 284 9.52 4.95 -14.48
CA ILE A 284 8.69 6.10 -14.11
C ILE A 284 7.78 5.77 -12.94
N LEU A 285 7.21 4.55 -12.92
CA LEU A 285 6.37 4.10 -11.81
C LEU A 285 7.20 3.95 -10.54
N GLY A 286 6.86 4.72 -9.52
CA GLY A 286 7.49 4.67 -8.20
C GLY A 286 7.22 3.37 -7.46
N ASP A 287 7.95 3.14 -6.38
CA ASP A 287 7.70 2.00 -5.49
C ASP A 287 6.32 2.05 -4.83
N ILE A 288 5.76 0.86 -4.59
CA ILE A 288 4.48 0.67 -3.90
C ILE A 288 4.73 -0.22 -2.69
N VAL A 289 4.85 0.41 -1.52
CA VAL A 289 5.25 -0.28 -0.28
C VAL A 289 4.05 -0.64 0.58
N ASN A 290 3.25 0.34 1.02
CA ASN A 290 2.14 0.10 1.94
C ASN A 290 0.76 0.15 1.26
N SER A 291 0.64 0.77 0.08
CA SER A 291 -0.61 0.80 -0.67
C SER A 291 -0.89 -0.55 -1.34
N GLN A 292 -2.13 -0.99 -1.28
CA GLN A 292 -2.65 -2.16 -1.99
C GLN A 292 -3.36 -1.76 -3.28
N ALA A 293 -3.55 -2.71 -4.19
CA ALA A 293 -4.27 -2.53 -5.44
C ALA A 293 -5.79 -2.62 -5.21
N VAL A 294 -6.53 -1.52 -5.37
CA VAL A 294 -7.98 -1.50 -5.15
C VAL A 294 -8.73 -1.65 -6.47
N LEU A 295 -9.39 -2.79 -6.64
CA LEU A 295 -10.17 -3.10 -7.84
C LEU A 295 -11.60 -2.53 -7.77
N VAL A 296 -12.04 -1.87 -8.84
CA VAL A 296 -13.39 -1.34 -9.01
C VAL A 296 -13.94 -1.73 -10.39
N GLN A 297 -15.10 -2.37 -10.43
CA GLN A 297 -15.67 -2.93 -11.67
C GLN A 297 -17.21 -2.92 -11.75
N ASN A 298 -17.91 -2.75 -10.63
CA ASN A 298 -19.36 -2.71 -10.54
C ASN A 298 -19.77 -1.91 -9.30
N ALA A 299 -21.07 -1.91 -8.95
CA ALA A 299 -21.54 -1.37 -7.68
C ALA A 299 -20.78 -2.02 -6.52
N LEU A 300 -20.28 -1.17 -5.62
CA LEU A 300 -19.37 -1.56 -4.54
C LEU A 300 -20.09 -2.25 -3.38
N SER A 301 -21.41 -2.06 -3.23
CA SER A 301 -22.23 -2.70 -2.21
C SER A 301 -23.38 -3.50 -2.81
N PRO A 302 -23.27 -4.82 -3.01
CA PRO A 302 -24.40 -5.66 -3.44
C PRO A 302 -25.56 -5.77 -2.43
N SER A 303 -25.52 -5.10 -1.27
CA SER A 303 -26.51 -5.32 -0.19
C SER A 303 -27.36 -4.11 0.17
N TYR A 304 -27.09 -2.93 -0.38
CA TYR A 304 -27.92 -1.77 -0.05
C TYR A 304 -29.36 -1.99 -0.52
N SER A 305 -30.29 -1.91 0.43
CA SER A 305 -31.72 -2.09 0.16
C SER A 305 -32.33 -0.80 -0.37
N GLU A 306 -33.27 -0.89 -1.32
CA GLU A 306 -33.99 0.29 -1.81
C GLU A 306 -34.77 1.04 -0.73
N SER A 307 -35.22 0.34 0.32
CA SER A 307 -36.04 0.94 1.37
C SER A 307 -35.29 1.99 2.17
N THR A 308 -33.98 1.79 2.37
CA THR A 308 -33.11 2.65 3.18
C THR A 308 -32.11 3.41 2.33
N ASN A 309 -31.83 2.95 1.11
CA ASN A 309 -30.91 3.51 0.14
C ASN A 309 -31.60 3.65 -1.23
N PRO A 310 -32.61 4.52 -1.36
CA PRO A 310 -33.43 4.58 -2.55
C PRO A 310 -32.63 5.03 -3.79
N GLY A 311 -32.95 4.43 -4.94
CA GLY A 311 -32.30 4.67 -6.23
C GLY A 311 -31.01 3.85 -6.45
N TYR A 312 -30.58 3.06 -5.46
CA TYR A 312 -29.32 2.33 -5.54
C TYR A 312 -29.34 1.19 -6.58
N THR A 313 -30.45 0.50 -6.73
CA THR A 313 -30.66 -0.61 -7.68
C THR A 313 -30.55 -0.12 -9.12
N THR A 314 -31.10 1.06 -9.39
CA THR A 314 -30.92 1.73 -10.69
C THR A 314 -29.45 2.07 -10.92
N PHE A 315 -28.77 2.63 -9.92
CA PHE A 315 -27.34 2.90 -10.00
C PHE A 315 -26.51 1.63 -10.23
N ALA A 316 -26.72 0.58 -9.44
CA ALA A 316 -26.00 -0.69 -9.53
C ALA A 316 -26.17 -1.34 -10.90
N THR A 317 -27.37 -1.25 -11.48
CA THR A 317 -27.63 -1.69 -12.85
C THR A 317 -26.84 -0.87 -13.87
N SER A 318 -26.77 0.46 -13.69
CA SER A 318 -26.06 1.36 -14.60
C SER A 318 -24.54 1.13 -14.64
N VAL A 319 -23.95 0.65 -13.54
CA VAL A 319 -22.51 0.35 -13.43
C VAL A 319 -22.19 -1.15 -13.50
N ALA A 320 -23.16 -2.02 -13.77
CA ALA A 320 -22.98 -3.47 -13.74
C ALA A 320 -21.88 -3.97 -14.69
N ASN A 321 -21.69 -3.30 -15.83
CA ASN A 321 -20.67 -3.61 -16.84
C ASN A 321 -19.56 -2.56 -16.90
N ARG A 322 -19.29 -1.85 -15.79
CA ARG A 322 -18.22 -0.87 -15.72
C ARG A 322 -16.88 -1.57 -15.97
N ALA A 323 -16.05 -1.01 -16.85
CA ALA A 323 -14.72 -1.55 -17.13
C ALA A 323 -13.90 -1.64 -15.83
N PRO A 324 -13.13 -2.73 -15.62
CA PRO A 324 -12.45 -2.95 -14.35
C PRO A 324 -11.21 -2.06 -14.27
N VAL A 325 -11.03 -1.38 -13.15
CA VAL A 325 -9.91 -0.46 -12.89
C VAL A 325 -9.25 -0.82 -11.56
N VAL A 326 -7.92 -0.88 -11.55
CA VAL A 326 -7.12 -0.97 -10.34
C VAL A 326 -6.59 0.41 -9.98
N TYR A 327 -6.87 0.85 -8.76
CA TYR A 327 -6.32 2.08 -8.18
C TYR A 327 -5.22 1.75 -7.19
N VAL A 328 -4.10 2.46 -7.24
CA VAL A 328 -2.98 2.24 -6.32
C VAL A 328 -2.22 3.54 -6.05
N GLY A 329 -1.84 3.77 -4.80
CA GLY A 329 -0.90 4.84 -4.43
C GLY A 329 0.55 4.41 -4.67
N ALA A 330 1.36 5.29 -5.25
CA ALA A 330 2.77 5.06 -5.49
C ALA A 330 3.64 6.21 -4.96
N ASN A 331 4.90 5.89 -4.66
CA ASN A 331 5.88 6.83 -4.10
C ASN A 331 6.61 7.67 -5.16
N ASP A 332 6.07 7.72 -6.38
CA ASP A 332 6.36 8.78 -7.37
C ASP A 332 5.46 10.02 -7.18
N GLY A 333 4.62 10.01 -6.14
CA GLY A 333 3.74 11.12 -5.78
C GLY A 333 2.31 10.97 -6.28
N MET A 334 1.95 9.85 -6.91
CA MET A 334 0.66 9.73 -7.58
C MET A 334 -0.19 8.56 -7.08
N LEU A 335 -1.50 8.76 -7.10
CA LEU A 335 -2.44 7.65 -7.24
C LEU A 335 -2.59 7.33 -8.73
N HIS A 336 -2.36 6.09 -9.13
CA HIS A 336 -2.57 5.63 -10.50
C HIS A 336 -3.88 4.84 -10.64
N ALA A 337 -4.52 4.99 -11.79
CA ALA A 337 -5.66 4.19 -12.22
C ALA A 337 -5.27 3.38 -13.46
N PHE A 338 -5.18 2.06 -13.33
CA PHE A 338 -4.80 1.15 -14.42
C PHE A 338 -6.01 0.33 -14.90
N ALA A 339 -6.12 0.13 -16.21
CA ALA A 339 -7.07 -0.84 -16.76
C ALA A 339 -6.76 -2.24 -16.22
N ALA A 340 -7.78 -2.97 -15.79
CA ALA A 340 -7.60 -4.22 -15.04
C ALA A 340 -8.12 -5.47 -15.77
N ASP A 341 -8.49 -5.37 -17.04
CA ASP A 341 -8.93 -6.51 -17.83
C ASP A 341 -7.74 -7.38 -18.30
N PHE A 342 -8.04 -8.56 -18.82
CA PHE A 342 -7.09 -9.55 -19.30
C PHE A 342 -7.20 -9.77 -20.81
N SER A 343 -7.79 -8.82 -21.53
CA SER A 343 -7.79 -8.87 -22.99
C SER A 343 -6.39 -8.51 -23.52
N ASN A 344 -6.04 -9.07 -24.68
CA ASN A 344 -4.84 -8.68 -25.43
C ASN A 344 -5.29 -8.05 -26.76
N PRO A 345 -5.83 -6.82 -26.74
CA PRO A 345 -6.30 -6.17 -27.95
C PRO A 345 -5.12 -5.96 -28.91
N PRO A 346 -5.32 -6.13 -30.23
CA PRO A 346 -4.28 -5.83 -31.19
C PRO A 346 -3.78 -4.39 -31.02
N VAL A 347 -2.46 -4.22 -30.96
CA VAL A 347 -1.80 -2.92 -31.03
C VAL A 347 -2.19 -2.27 -32.35
N ALA A 348 -3.14 -1.33 -32.31
CA ALA A 348 -3.52 -0.58 -33.50
C ALA A 348 -2.30 0.20 -34.00
N PRO A 349 -2.13 0.40 -35.33
CA PRO A 349 -1.04 1.21 -35.86
C PRO A 349 -0.97 2.57 -35.17
N GLY A 350 0.04 2.75 -34.31
CA GLY A 350 0.23 3.96 -33.54
C GLY A 350 -0.32 3.99 -32.11
N ASN A 351 -1.09 3.00 -31.64
CA ASN A 351 -1.42 2.88 -30.23
C ASN A 351 -0.65 1.73 -29.57
N THR A 352 0.50 2.02 -28.96
CA THR A 352 1.41 1.02 -28.37
C THR A 352 0.99 0.55 -26.98
N VAL A 353 -0.04 1.15 -26.38
CA VAL A 353 -0.46 0.87 -24.99
C VAL A 353 -1.95 0.55 -24.98
N THR A 354 -2.28 -0.74 -24.87
CA THR A 354 -3.66 -1.24 -24.87
C THR A 354 -3.81 -2.45 -23.94
N GLY A 355 -5.04 -2.70 -23.46
CA GLY A 355 -5.37 -3.81 -22.56
C GLY A 355 -4.98 -3.54 -21.10
N GLY A 356 -4.95 -4.61 -20.30
CA GLY A 356 -4.61 -4.57 -18.88
C GLY A 356 -3.25 -3.94 -18.57
N GLY A 357 -3.16 -3.23 -17.45
CA GLY A 357 -1.98 -2.49 -17.01
C GLY A 357 -1.81 -1.12 -17.66
N SER A 358 -2.60 -0.77 -18.68
CA SER A 358 -2.56 0.56 -19.30
C SER A 358 -3.00 1.65 -18.32
N GLU A 359 -2.20 2.71 -18.16
CA GLU A 359 -2.57 3.85 -17.32
C GLU A 359 -3.74 4.61 -17.93
N LEU A 360 -4.85 4.70 -17.19
CA LEU A 360 -6.01 5.48 -17.56
C LEU A 360 -5.79 6.94 -17.13
N PHE A 361 -5.49 7.20 -15.88
CA PHE A 361 -5.09 8.52 -15.41
C PHE A 361 -4.30 8.39 -14.11
N ALA A 362 -3.67 9.47 -13.69
CA ALA A 362 -3.04 9.57 -12.39
C ALA A 362 -3.49 10.86 -11.67
N TYR A 363 -3.42 10.86 -10.34
CA TYR A 363 -3.72 12.01 -9.49
C TYR A 363 -2.56 12.32 -8.56
N VAL A 364 -2.11 13.57 -8.55
CA VAL A 364 -1.06 14.08 -7.66
C VAL A 364 -1.72 14.98 -6.61
N PRO A 365 -1.73 14.58 -5.32
CA PRO A 365 -2.27 15.43 -4.27
C PRO A 365 -1.49 16.75 -4.11
N SER A 366 -2.17 17.90 -3.94
CA SER A 366 -1.46 19.19 -3.78
C SER A 366 -0.67 19.24 -2.47
N LEU A 367 -1.15 18.51 -1.46
CA LEU A 367 -0.48 18.28 -0.17
C LEU A 367 0.99 17.84 -0.28
N LEU A 368 1.40 17.22 -1.39
CA LEU A 368 2.77 16.73 -1.57
C LEU A 368 3.73 17.76 -2.17
N TYR A 369 3.25 18.88 -2.72
CA TYR A 369 4.14 19.90 -3.31
C TYR A 369 5.16 20.41 -2.30
N ASN A 370 4.68 20.74 -1.10
CA ASN A 370 5.52 21.23 0.00
C ASN A 370 6.10 20.11 0.87
N GLY A 371 5.55 18.90 0.79
CA GLY A 371 5.87 17.82 1.72
C GLY A 371 5.31 18.05 3.14
N PRO A 372 5.41 17.04 4.02
CA PRO A 372 4.84 17.08 5.37
C PRO A 372 5.46 18.12 6.29
N ASN A 373 6.69 18.58 6.00
CA ASN A 373 7.43 19.55 6.81
C ASN A 373 7.64 20.91 6.11
N ALA A 374 6.90 21.16 5.02
CA ALA A 374 7.05 22.37 4.20
C ALA A 374 8.48 22.58 3.66
N THR A 375 9.13 21.49 3.29
CA THR A 375 10.48 21.47 2.72
C THR A 375 10.47 20.78 1.34
N PRO A 376 9.99 21.46 0.28
CA PRO A 376 9.77 20.85 -1.05
C PRO A 376 10.96 20.05 -1.60
N GLN A 377 12.18 20.52 -1.34
CA GLN A 377 13.44 19.94 -1.84
C GLN A 377 13.95 18.76 -0.99
N ILE A 378 13.34 18.49 0.16
CA ILE A 378 13.72 17.40 1.07
C ILE A 378 12.66 16.31 1.06
N ASP A 379 11.40 16.68 1.29
CA ASP A 379 10.29 15.74 1.48
C ASP A 379 9.00 16.11 0.71
N GLY A 380 9.08 17.08 -0.22
CA GLY A 380 8.01 17.34 -1.18
C GLY A 380 8.33 16.78 -2.57
N LEU A 381 7.43 17.00 -3.53
CA LEU A 381 7.56 16.47 -4.90
C LEU A 381 8.87 16.85 -5.59
N ALA A 382 9.48 18.00 -5.25
CA ALA A 382 10.75 18.40 -5.85
C ALA A 382 11.92 17.48 -5.44
N ALA A 383 11.84 16.86 -4.26
CA ALA A 383 12.86 15.93 -3.77
C ALA A 383 13.00 14.66 -4.64
N LEU A 384 11.96 14.28 -5.40
CA LEU A 384 12.03 13.16 -6.35
C LEU A 384 13.07 13.37 -7.44
N ALA A 385 13.43 14.63 -7.74
CA ALA A 385 14.42 15.00 -8.74
C ALA A 385 15.86 15.05 -8.19
N ASN A 386 16.05 15.02 -6.87
CA ASN A 386 17.38 15.04 -6.21
C ASN A 386 18.24 13.87 -6.69
N GLN A 387 19.55 14.06 -6.82
CA GLN A 387 20.44 13.12 -7.49
C GLN A 387 21.01 12.05 -6.55
N THR A 388 21.12 10.81 -7.03
CA THR A 388 21.76 9.72 -6.30
C THR A 388 23.26 9.93 -6.22
N GLY A 389 23.85 9.80 -5.03
CA GLY A 389 25.31 9.86 -4.84
C GLY A 389 25.93 11.26 -4.89
N VAL A 390 25.10 12.32 -4.94
CA VAL A 390 25.54 13.72 -4.94
C VAL A 390 25.34 14.35 -3.57
N SER A 391 26.38 14.94 -3.00
CA SER A 391 26.33 15.51 -1.63
C SER A 391 25.58 16.84 -1.52
N THR A 392 25.46 17.60 -2.61
CA THR A 392 24.81 18.92 -2.62
C THR A 392 23.29 18.85 -2.66
N ASN A 393 22.73 17.76 -3.20
CA ASN A 393 21.30 17.50 -3.34
C ASN A 393 21.02 15.98 -3.37
N PRO A 394 21.33 15.27 -2.28
CA PRO A 394 21.23 13.82 -2.24
C PRO A 394 19.77 13.37 -2.37
N TYR A 395 19.54 12.39 -3.24
CA TYR A 395 18.30 11.63 -3.24
C TYR A 395 18.20 10.81 -1.96
N ASN A 396 17.19 11.11 -1.15
CA ASN A 396 16.74 10.27 -0.06
C ASN A 396 15.33 9.80 -0.38
N HIS A 397 15.06 8.51 -0.15
CA HIS A 397 13.72 8.00 -0.37
C HIS A 397 12.77 8.52 0.70
N HIS A 398 11.63 9.02 0.25
CA HIS A 398 10.50 9.42 1.07
C HIS A 398 9.26 8.73 0.51
N PHE A 399 8.29 8.49 1.40
CA PHE A 399 6.97 8.03 0.99
C PHE A 399 6.15 9.22 0.50
N TYR A 400 5.18 8.98 -0.38
CA TYR A 400 4.31 10.03 -0.92
C TYR A 400 2.84 9.62 -0.83
N VAL A 401 2.28 8.95 -1.86
CA VAL A 401 0.92 8.39 -1.80
C VAL A 401 1.01 6.94 -1.35
N ASP A 402 1.07 6.72 -0.04
CA ASP A 402 1.47 5.43 0.51
C ASP A 402 0.34 4.65 1.23
N SER A 403 -0.82 5.28 1.48
CA SER A 403 -1.96 4.59 2.09
C SER A 403 -2.89 3.97 1.05
N THR A 404 -3.36 2.74 1.28
CA THR A 404 -4.38 2.10 0.43
C THR A 404 -5.65 2.97 0.40
N PRO A 405 -6.13 3.39 -0.78
CA PRO A 405 -7.36 4.15 -0.87
C PRO A 405 -8.58 3.33 -0.47
N GLN A 406 -9.67 3.99 -0.13
CA GLN A 406 -10.95 3.37 0.23
C GLN A 406 -12.00 3.83 -0.77
N VAL A 407 -12.89 2.91 -1.16
CA VAL A 407 -13.92 3.16 -2.19
C VAL A 407 -15.30 2.83 -1.63
N ALA A 408 -16.30 3.64 -1.98
CA ALA A 408 -17.69 3.36 -1.66
C ALA A 408 -18.63 4.03 -2.66
N ASP A 409 -19.83 3.47 -2.79
CA ASP A 409 -20.92 4.15 -3.46
C ASP A 409 -21.67 5.01 -2.45
N ILE A 410 -21.87 6.28 -2.77
CA ILE A 410 -22.54 7.24 -1.89
C ILE A 410 -23.58 8.04 -2.65
N ASP A 411 -24.61 8.50 -1.93
CA ASP A 411 -25.62 9.41 -2.48
C ASP A 411 -25.24 10.87 -2.19
N PHE A 412 -24.86 11.60 -3.23
CA PHE A 412 -24.48 13.01 -3.16
C PHE A 412 -25.62 13.94 -2.73
N SER A 413 -26.87 13.49 -2.82
CA SER A 413 -28.04 14.23 -2.36
C SER A 413 -28.27 14.09 -0.85
N TYR A 414 -27.65 13.10 -0.20
CA TYR A 414 -27.81 12.83 1.23
C TYR A 414 -26.49 13.02 2.00
N THR A 415 -26.01 14.27 2.07
CA THR A 415 -24.78 14.67 2.80
C THR A 415 -24.94 16.04 3.45
N GLY A 416 -24.34 16.28 4.63
CA GLY A 416 -24.22 17.62 5.23
C GLY A 416 -24.70 17.72 6.67
N LEU A 417 -24.86 18.94 7.20
CA LEU A 417 -25.24 19.19 8.60
C LEU A 417 -26.71 18.84 8.91
N ASN A 418 -27.60 18.94 7.91
CA ASN A 418 -29.02 18.60 8.02
C ASN A 418 -29.51 18.05 6.67
N PRO A 419 -29.04 16.87 6.26
CA PRO A 419 -29.35 16.33 4.94
C PRO A 419 -30.81 15.88 4.89
N THR A 420 -31.48 16.17 3.79
CA THR A 420 -32.82 15.62 3.53
C THR A 420 -32.66 14.22 2.95
N VAL A 421 -33.33 13.23 3.54
CA VAL A 421 -33.31 11.84 3.04
C VAL A 421 -33.78 11.82 1.59
N SER A 422 -32.96 11.25 0.70
CA SER A 422 -33.30 11.15 -0.71
C SER A 422 -34.47 10.21 -0.96
N THR A 423 -35.14 10.41 -2.10
CA THR A 423 -36.04 9.44 -2.73
C THR A 423 -35.36 8.84 -3.95
N ALA A 424 -35.94 7.79 -4.55
CA ALA A 424 -35.37 7.19 -5.75
C ALA A 424 -35.30 8.19 -6.94
N ALA A 425 -36.17 9.21 -6.94
CA ALA A 425 -36.18 10.25 -7.97
C ALA A 425 -35.15 11.38 -7.71
N THR A 426 -34.69 11.54 -6.46
CA THR A 426 -33.79 12.65 -6.06
C THR A 426 -32.39 12.18 -5.67
N SER A 427 -32.17 10.87 -5.55
CA SER A 427 -30.86 10.28 -5.26
C SER A 427 -29.86 10.58 -6.38
N ASN A 428 -28.60 10.80 -6.00
CA ASN A 428 -27.48 10.99 -6.91
C ASN A 428 -26.31 10.11 -6.49
N TRP A 429 -26.42 8.82 -6.83
CA TRP A 429 -25.42 7.81 -6.50
C TRP A 429 -24.14 7.97 -7.34
N GLN A 430 -23.00 7.93 -6.67
CA GLN A 430 -21.66 8.01 -7.25
C GLN A 430 -20.74 7.04 -6.54
N SER A 431 -19.81 6.40 -7.27
CA SER A 431 -18.66 5.73 -6.66
C SER A 431 -17.56 6.75 -6.41
N ILE A 432 -17.11 6.87 -5.17
CA ILE A 432 -15.97 7.73 -4.80
C ILE A 432 -14.79 6.90 -4.28
N LEU A 433 -13.60 7.48 -4.41
CA LEU A 433 -12.36 6.99 -3.85
C LEU A 433 -11.80 8.05 -2.92
N VAL A 434 -11.43 7.67 -1.71
CA VAL A 434 -10.74 8.54 -0.75
C VAL A 434 -9.40 7.94 -0.41
N GLY A 435 -8.33 8.68 -0.67
CA GLY A 435 -6.95 8.26 -0.39
C GLY A 435 -6.34 9.04 0.76
N GLY A 436 -5.46 8.38 1.50
CA GLY A 436 -4.52 9.02 2.43
C GLY A 436 -3.11 9.00 1.88
N LEU A 437 -2.22 9.75 2.51
CA LEU A 437 -0.80 9.83 2.15
C LEU A 437 0.07 8.89 2.99
N GLY A 438 -0.46 8.28 4.06
CA GLY A 438 0.32 7.39 4.91
C GLY A 438 1.53 8.13 5.49
N LYS A 439 2.74 7.59 5.31
CA LYS A 439 3.99 8.24 5.74
C LYS A 439 4.38 9.46 4.89
N GLY A 440 3.75 9.66 3.73
CA GLY A 440 4.09 10.76 2.84
C GLY A 440 3.45 12.10 3.16
N GLY A 441 2.42 12.15 4.01
CA GLY A 441 1.81 13.44 4.33
C GLY A 441 0.63 13.44 5.29
N LYS A 442 0.26 14.68 5.65
CA LYS A 442 -0.76 15.02 6.65
C LYS A 442 -2.04 15.51 5.97
N GLY A 443 -2.80 14.59 5.40
CA GLY A 443 -4.06 14.92 4.73
C GLY A 443 -4.62 13.76 3.94
N ILE A 444 -5.81 13.97 3.40
CA ILE A 444 -6.55 13.01 2.57
C ILE A 444 -7.15 13.74 1.35
N TYR A 445 -7.50 12.98 0.33
CA TYR A 445 -8.11 13.51 -0.90
C TYR A 445 -9.23 12.59 -1.38
N ALA A 446 -10.15 13.13 -2.19
CA ALA A 446 -11.25 12.36 -2.77
C ALA A 446 -11.39 12.56 -4.28
N LEU A 447 -11.70 11.46 -4.96
CA LEU A 447 -11.94 11.38 -6.39
C LEU A 447 -13.30 10.73 -6.70
N ASN A 448 -14.02 11.24 -7.69
CA ASN A 448 -15.18 10.58 -8.27
C ASN A 448 -14.71 9.57 -9.33
N ILE A 449 -14.90 8.29 -9.03
CA ILE A 449 -14.49 7.15 -9.87
C ILE A 449 -15.68 6.45 -10.53
N THR A 450 -16.84 7.09 -10.56
CA THR A 450 -18.08 6.50 -11.12
C THR A 450 -17.90 6.09 -12.57
N THR A 451 -17.34 6.99 -13.38
CA THR A 451 -17.09 6.76 -14.81
C THR A 451 -15.63 6.38 -15.06
N VAL A 452 -15.39 5.52 -16.04
CA VAL A 452 -14.04 5.09 -16.45
C VAL A 452 -13.68 5.82 -17.75
N PRO A 453 -12.56 6.56 -17.81
CA PRO A 453 -12.15 7.18 -19.07
C PRO A 453 -11.70 6.10 -20.07
N GLY A 454 -11.87 6.37 -21.37
CA GLY A 454 -11.34 5.49 -22.42
C GLY A 454 -9.81 5.38 -22.39
N ALA A 455 -9.25 4.38 -23.08
CA ALA A 455 -7.81 4.17 -23.16
C ALA A 455 -7.04 5.41 -23.66
N VAL A 456 -5.78 5.54 -23.24
CA VAL A 456 -4.86 6.58 -23.74
C VAL A 456 -4.44 6.24 -25.18
N ALA A 457 -4.25 7.26 -26.02
CA ALA A 457 -3.77 7.09 -27.41
C ALA A 457 -2.34 7.63 -27.56
N THR A 458 -1.44 6.86 -28.19
CA THR A 458 -0.02 7.23 -28.35
C THR A 458 0.34 7.89 -29.68
N THR A 459 -0.56 8.00 -30.66
CA THR A 459 -0.30 8.65 -31.98
C THR A 459 -1.23 9.80 -32.35
N GLY A 460 -2.14 10.20 -31.47
CA GLY A 460 -3.25 11.08 -31.84
C GLY A 460 -3.12 12.53 -31.36
N SER A 461 -3.55 13.45 -32.22
CA SER A 461 -3.92 14.84 -31.94
C SER A 461 -5.21 14.99 -31.12
N ASP A 462 -5.69 13.94 -30.45
CA ASP A 462 -6.58 14.10 -29.29
C ASP A 462 -5.94 15.11 -28.31
N SER A 463 -4.59 15.17 -28.35
CA SER A 463 -3.71 16.19 -27.78
C SER A 463 -3.75 17.62 -28.25
N THR A 464 -4.18 17.90 -29.47
CA THR A 464 -4.35 19.29 -29.91
C THR A 464 -5.65 19.91 -29.38
N THR A 465 -6.50 19.09 -28.77
CA THR A 465 -7.60 19.50 -27.88
C THR A 465 -7.33 19.17 -26.40
N LEU A 466 -6.18 18.62 -25.99
CA LEU A 466 -5.95 18.02 -24.65
C LEU A 466 -5.88 18.98 -23.46
N ALA A 467 -5.77 20.30 -23.67
CA ALA A 467 -6.11 21.22 -22.60
C ALA A 467 -7.56 21.02 -22.14
N ASN A 468 -8.47 20.56 -23.01
CA ASN A 468 -9.86 20.24 -22.66
C ASN A 468 -10.03 18.81 -22.13
N GLY A 469 -9.20 17.84 -22.52
CA GLY A 469 -9.32 16.44 -22.09
C GLY A 469 -8.85 16.21 -20.64
N GLU A 470 -7.63 16.65 -20.30
CA GLU A 470 -7.16 16.60 -18.90
C GLU A 470 -7.99 17.55 -18.01
N THR A 471 -8.36 18.73 -18.49
CA THR A 471 -9.20 19.65 -17.69
C THR A 471 -10.60 19.10 -17.44
N LYS A 472 -11.23 18.47 -18.45
CA LYS A 472 -12.52 17.79 -18.27
C LYS A 472 -12.41 16.61 -17.31
N LEU A 473 -11.32 15.85 -17.36
CA LEU A 473 -11.07 14.80 -16.38
C LEU A 473 -10.83 15.39 -14.99
N ALA A 474 -10.00 16.42 -14.85
CA ALA A 474 -9.71 17.05 -13.56
C ALA A 474 -10.99 17.57 -12.89
N THR A 475 -11.83 18.28 -13.65
CA THR A 475 -13.11 18.84 -13.16
C THR A 475 -14.18 17.79 -12.86
N SER A 476 -14.12 16.60 -13.47
CA SER A 476 -15.09 15.53 -13.24
C SER A 476 -14.62 14.46 -12.24
N LYS A 477 -13.30 14.31 -12.06
CA LYS A 477 -12.68 13.31 -11.18
C LYS A 477 -12.28 13.88 -9.83
N VAL A 478 -11.65 15.06 -9.78
CA VAL A 478 -11.11 15.57 -8.51
C VAL A 478 -12.23 16.25 -7.72
N MET A 479 -12.44 15.81 -6.48
CA MET A 479 -13.52 16.35 -5.64
C MET A 479 -13.00 17.38 -4.65
N TRP A 480 -12.07 16.97 -3.78
CA TRP A 480 -11.55 17.82 -2.70
C TRP A 480 -10.29 17.20 -2.09
N GLU A 481 -9.53 18.04 -1.39
CA GLU A 481 -8.49 17.65 -0.45
C GLU A 481 -8.78 18.23 0.94
N PHE A 482 -8.39 17.51 1.98
CA PHE A 482 -8.58 17.91 3.37
C PHE A 482 -7.29 17.75 4.17
N THR A 483 -6.94 18.80 4.91
CA THR A 483 -5.90 18.81 5.93
C THR A 483 -6.32 19.75 7.05
N ASP A 484 -5.81 19.52 8.25
CA ASP A 484 -6.08 20.30 9.43
C ASP A 484 -4.81 20.40 10.31
N PRO A 485 -4.56 21.52 11.01
CA PRO A 485 -3.37 21.67 11.85
C PRO A 485 -3.21 20.60 12.93
N ASP A 486 -4.31 20.00 13.41
CA ASP A 486 -4.31 18.94 14.43
C ASP A 486 -4.14 17.52 13.81
N MET A 487 -3.88 17.43 12.49
CA MET A 487 -3.60 16.17 11.79
C MET A 487 -2.11 15.85 11.72
N GLY A 488 -1.83 14.56 11.80
CA GLY A 488 -0.54 13.94 11.58
C GLY A 488 -0.54 13.11 10.29
N TYR A 489 0.43 12.20 10.20
CA TYR A 489 0.57 11.28 9.07
C TYR A 489 -0.65 10.36 8.97
N SER A 490 -1.26 10.36 7.79
CA SER A 490 -2.56 9.74 7.49
C SER A 490 -2.46 8.23 7.24
N TYR A 491 -1.88 7.50 8.21
CA TYR A 491 -1.79 6.03 8.20
C TYR A 491 -3.16 5.36 8.29
N GLY A 492 -4.08 5.97 9.05
CA GLY A 492 -5.45 5.52 9.17
C GLY A 492 -6.16 5.53 7.83
N ARG A 493 -6.68 4.37 7.40
CA ARG A 493 -7.50 4.31 6.18
C ARG A 493 -8.83 5.05 6.41
N PRO A 494 -9.23 6.00 5.55
CA PRO A 494 -10.51 6.70 5.71
C PRO A 494 -11.72 5.75 5.63
N LEU A 495 -12.76 5.98 6.42
CA LEU A 495 -14.02 5.25 6.32
C LEU A 495 -14.99 6.08 5.50
N ILE A 496 -15.66 5.48 4.51
CA ILE A 496 -16.73 6.14 3.76
C ILE A 496 -18.04 5.46 4.18
N VAL A 497 -18.85 6.16 4.98
CA VAL A 497 -19.98 5.55 5.70
C VAL A 497 -21.19 6.46 5.70
N LYS A 498 -22.38 5.90 5.90
CA LYS A 498 -23.62 6.64 6.14
C LYS A 498 -23.85 6.80 7.64
N THR A 499 -24.30 7.96 8.07
CA THR A 499 -24.68 8.26 9.45
C THR A 499 -26.11 8.77 9.53
N ARG A 500 -26.76 8.65 10.70
CA ARG A 500 -28.11 9.18 10.92
C ARG A 500 -28.14 10.70 11.02
N LYS A 501 -27.04 11.32 11.48
CA LYS A 501 -26.93 12.78 11.63
C LYS A 501 -26.60 13.50 10.33
N TYR A 502 -25.61 13.01 9.59
CA TYR A 502 -24.99 13.77 8.49
C TYR A 502 -25.11 13.11 7.11
N GLY A 503 -25.81 11.98 7.02
CA GLY A 503 -25.88 11.20 5.80
C GLY A 503 -24.52 10.59 5.46
N TRP A 504 -24.15 10.58 4.17
CA TRP A 504 -22.85 10.05 3.75
C TRP A 504 -21.71 10.98 4.15
N VAL A 505 -20.75 10.42 4.88
CA VAL A 505 -19.59 11.11 5.44
C VAL A 505 -18.32 10.34 5.14
N VAL A 506 -17.21 11.07 5.15
CA VAL A 506 -15.87 10.49 5.24
C VAL A 506 -15.39 10.68 6.67
N VAL A 507 -14.94 9.59 7.29
CA VAL A 507 -14.39 9.60 8.63
C VAL A 507 -12.91 9.25 8.57
N MET A 508 -12.08 9.98 9.31
CA MET A 508 -10.64 9.72 9.40
C MET A 508 -10.13 10.10 10.79
N THR A 509 -8.97 9.56 11.17
CA THR A 509 -8.37 9.73 12.50
C THR A 509 -7.16 10.67 12.47
N SER A 510 -6.79 11.31 13.58
CA SER A 510 -5.66 12.26 13.65
C SER A 510 -4.35 11.74 13.10
N GLY A 511 -4.14 10.43 13.07
CA GLY A 511 -2.92 9.82 12.57
C GLY A 511 -1.75 9.97 13.53
N TYR A 512 -0.54 9.73 13.03
CA TYR A 512 0.68 9.75 13.85
C TYR A 512 1.42 11.08 13.78
N ASN A 513 2.11 11.45 14.85
CA ASN A 513 2.93 12.66 14.92
C ASN A 513 2.14 13.96 14.61
N ASN A 514 0.93 14.06 15.17
CA ASN A 514 0.04 15.22 15.06
C ASN A 514 0.36 16.29 16.12
N ILE A 515 1.63 16.69 16.24
CA ILE A 515 2.15 17.53 17.32
C ILE A 515 1.92 19.04 17.13
N SER A 516 1.11 19.43 16.15
CA SER A 516 0.79 20.82 15.82
C SER A 516 -0.68 21.13 16.17
N GLY A 517 -1.06 22.41 16.06
CA GLY A 517 -2.46 22.83 16.23
C GLY A 517 -2.86 23.10 17.68
N THR A 518 -4.17 23.12 17.94
CA THR A 518 -4.78 23.40 19.24
C THR A 518 -4.99 22.16 20.10
N LEU A 519 -5.02 20.97 19.48
CA LEU A 519 -5.19 19.66 20.11
C LEU A 519 -3.94 18.79 19.86
N ALA A 520 -2.76 19.41 20.01
CA ALA A 520 -1.48 18.82 19.66
C ALA A 520 -1.26 17.47 20.38
N GLY A 521 -1.10 16.42 19.58
CA GLY A 521 -0.87 15.05 20.01
C GLY A 521 -2.11 14.30 20.49
N HIS A 522 -3.30 14.90 20.46
CA HIS A 522 -4.53 14.22 20.85
C HIS A 522 -5.00 13.20 19.81
N GLY A 523 -5.69 12.15 20.24
CA GLY A 523 -6.44 11.26 19.36
C GLY A 523 -7.76 11.90 18.91
N ILE A 524 -7.97 12.10 17.60
CA ILE A 524 -9.17 12.80 17.09
C ILE A 524 -9.81 11.98 15.98
N LEU A 525 -11.14 11.91 15.97
CA LEU A 525 -11.93 11.42 14.85
C LEU A 525 -12.58 12.61 14.12
N TYR A 526 -12.25 12.79 12.84
CA TYR A 526 -12.81 13.83 11.98
C TYR A 526 -13.96 13.24 11.16
N VAL A 527 -15.07 13.95 11.09
CA VAL A 527 -16.23 13.63 10.27
C VAL A 527 -16.37 14.72 9.21
N LEU A 528 -16.25 14.33 7.94
CA LEU A 528 -16.27 15.23 6.78
C LEU A 528 -17.49 14.95 5.91
N ASN A 529 -18.01 15.98 5.26
CA ASN A 529 -18.99 15.83 4.20
C ASN A 529 -18.36 15.07 3.03
N ALA A 530 -18.91 13.91 2.65
CA ALA A 530 -18.27 13.06 1.65
C ALA A 530 -18.21 13.68 0.25
N LYS A 531 -19.14 14.58 -0.10
CA LYS A 531 -19.19 15.24 -1.40
C LYS A 531 -18.20 16.41 -1.51
N THR A 532 -17.99 17.16 -0.43
CA THR A 532 -17.29 18.46 -0.45
C THR A 532 -16.01 18.51 0.36
N GLY A 533 -15.75 17.53 1.23
CA GLY A 533 -14.60 17.52 2.13
C GLY A 533 -14.72 18.49 3.31
N ALA A 534 -15.85 19.21 3.42
CA ALA A 534 -16.07 20.15 4.51
C ALA A 534 -16.11 19.42 5.87
N LEU A 535 -15.37 19.93 6.84
CA LEU A 535 -15.39 19.42 8.21
C LEU A 535 -16.76 19.64 8.85
N LEU A 536 -17.41 18.55 9.26
CA LEU A 536 -18.69 18.56 9.97
C LEU A 536 -18.49 18.52 11.48
N GLN A 537 -17.56 17.68 11.96
CA GLN A 537 -17.26 17.55 13.38
C GLN A 537 -15.86 17.00 13.64
N LYS A 538 -15.18 17.49 14.69
CA LYS A 538 -14.04 16.81 15.34
C LYS A 538 -14.53 16.19 16.65
N ILE A 539 -14.20 14.92 16.88
CA ILE A 539 -14.49 14.22 18.14
C ILE A 539 -13.15 13.87 18.78
N ASP A 540 -12.81 14.60 19.85
CA ASP A 540 -11.55 14.45 20.58
C ASP A 540 -11.66 13.36 21.65
N THR A 541 -10.64 12.49 21.76
CA THR A 541 -10.52 11.53 22.86
C THR A 541 -9.98 12.16 24.13
N GLY A 542 -9.31 13.31 24.03
CA GLY A 542 -8.60 13.98 25.11
C GLY A 542 -7.32 13.27 25.54
N ALA A 543 -6.94 12.17 24.88
CA ALA A 543 -5.74 11.41 25.18
C ALA A 543 -4.58 11.79 24.25
N GLY A 544 -3.38 11.92 24.83
CA GLY A 544 -2.16 12.29 24.14
C GLY A 544 -1.72 13.73 24.43
N SER A 545 -0.52 14.07 23.97
CA SER A 545 0.08 15.41 24.12
C SER A 545 1.15 15.61 23.06
N ALA A 546 1.61 16.85 22.84
CA ALA A 546 2.67 17.12 21.86
C ALA A 546 3.98 16.32 22.12
N THR A 547 4.29 16.00 23.38
CA THR A 547 5.49 15.23 23.76
C THR A 547 5.26 13.71 23.82
N SER A 548 4.00 13.28 23.95
CA SER A 548 3.60 11.88 23.93
C SER A 548 2.29 11.77 23.16
N PRO A 549 2.34 11.83 21.81
CA PRO A 549 1.14 11.81 20.99
C PRO A 549 0.41 10.48 21.12
N ALA A 550 -0.92 10.51 21.18
CA ALA A 550 -1.71 9.28 21.25
C ALA A 550 -1.56 8.43 19.99
N GLY A 551 -1.47 9.06 18.82
CA GLY A 551 -1.31 8.34 17.56
C GLY A 551 -2.53 7.48 17.22
N LEU A 552 -3.73 8.08 17.18
CA LEU A 552 -4.94 7.39 16.77
C LEU A 552 -4.94 7.25 15.25
N ALA A 553 -4.77 6.04 14.70
CA ALA A 553 -4.64 5.84 13.26
C ALA A 553 -5.72 4.92 12.67
N GLN A 554 -5.64 3.61 12.86
CA GLN A 554 -6.61 2.72 12.21
C GLN A 554 -7.94 2.68 12.97
N ALA A 555 -9.04 2.77 12.22
CA ALA A 555 -10.40 2.73 12.75
C ALA A 555 -11.29 1.79 11.93
N THR A 556 -12.32 1.25 12.58
CA THR A 556 -13.32 0.38 11.94
C THR A 556 -14.71 0.73 12.46
N GLY A 557 -15.66 0.94 11.55
CA GLY A 557 -17.05 1.11 11.89
C GLY A 557 -17.78 -0.20 12.20
N TYR A 558 -18.86 -0.11 12.96
CA TYR A 558 -19.81 -1.16 13.23
C TYR A 558 -21.21 -0.72 12.79
N THR A 559 -21.95 -1.61 12.13
CA THR A 559 -23.35 -1.40 11.77
C THR A 559 -24.17 -2.61 12.19
N GLN A 560 -25.37 -2.37 12.70
CA GLN A 560 -26.31 -3.44 13.03
C GLN A 560 -26.97 -4.05 11.80
N ASP A 561 -27.06 -3.28 10.71
CA ASP A 561 -27.76 -3.68 9.49
C ASP A 561 -27.03 -3.13 8.27
N VAL A 562 -26.24 -4.01 7.68
CA VAL A 562 -25.47 -3.75 6.47
C VAL A 562 -26.33 -3.38 5.25
N SER A 563 -27.62 -3.69 5.25
CA SER A 563 -28.51 -3.35 4.12
C SER A 563 -28.89 -1.88 4.10
N ASN A 564 -28.86 -1.22 5.26
CA ASN A 564 -29.00 0.23 5.36
C ASN A 564 -27.64 0.95 5.30
N GLY A 565 -26.55 0.27 5.66
CA GLY A 565 -25.18 0.79 5.57
C GLY A 565 -24.86 1.93 6.53
N THR A 566 -25.72 2.14 7.54
CA THR A 566 -25.62 3.21 8.52
C THR A 566 -24.76 2.75 9.69
N ILE A 567 -23.70 3.51 9.98
CA ILE A 567 -22.78 3.20 11.07
C ILE A 567 -23.38 3.64 12.40
N ASP A 568 -23.18 2.81 13.42
CA ASP A 568 -23.65 3.06 14.78
C ASP A 568 -22.47 3.40 15.69
N GLN A 569 -21.38 2.64 15.60
CA GLN A 569 -20.17 2.84 16.39
C GLN A 569 -18.93 2.81 15.52
N ILE A 570 -17.86 3.45 15.98
CA ILE A 570 -16.51 3.32 15.41
C ILE A 570 -15.55 2.93 16.53
N TYR A 571 -14.68 1.96 16.27
CA TYR A 571 -13.62 1.56 17.18
C TYR A 571 -12.27 1.93 16.58
N ALA A 572 -11.36 2.45 17.41
CA ALA A 572 -10.01 2.80 17.00
C ALA A 572 -9.03 2.56 18.16
N GLY A 573 -7.83 2.10 17.83
CA GLY A 573 -6.73 1.92 18.79
C GLY A 573 -5.68 3.02 18.66
N ASP A 574 -4.97 3.30 19.75
CA ASP A 574 -3.88 4.28 19.78
C ASP A 574 -2.55 3.69 20.27
N LEU A 575 -1.44 4.43 20.12
CA LEU A 575 -0.09 4.03 20.53
C LEU A 575 0.09 3.98 22.05
N LEU A 576 -0.86 4.52 22.82
CA LEU A 576 -0.87 4.48 24.29
C LEU A 576 -1.61 3.23 24.82
N GLY A 577 -1.99 2.31 23.93
CA GLY A 577 -2.68 1.07 24.27
C GLY A 577 -4.16 1.25 24.59
N ASN A 578 -4.75 2.39 24.25
CA ASN A 578 -6.17 2.61 24.44
C ASN A 578 -6.97 2.13 23.24
N VAL A 579 -8.11 1.49 23.50
CA VAL A 579 -9.15 1.20 22.51
C VAL A 579 -10.31 2.13 22.78
N TRP A 580 -10.64 2.96 21.80
CA TRP A 580 -11.71 3.95 21.87
C TRP A 580 -12.95 3.46 21.12
N ARG A 581 -14.13 3.77 21.68
CA ARG A 581 -15.43 3.58 21.02
C ARG A 581 -16.12 4.93 20.86
N PHE A 582 -16.37 5.30 19.61
CA PHE A 582 -17.10 6.50 19.22
C PHE A 582 -18.55 6.12 18.91
N ASP A 583 -19.51 6.84 19.48
CA ASP A 583 -20.93 6.64 19.22
C ASP A 583 -21.43 7.64 18.16
N LEU A 584 -21.88 7.12 17.02
CA LEU A 584 -22.40 7.87 15.88
C LEU A 584 -23.90 7.59 15.65
N SER A 585 -24.59 7.05 16.64
CA SER A 585 -26.00 6.66 16.53
C SER A 585 -26.98 7.84 16.60
N GLU A 586 -26.52 9.02 17.04
CA GLU A 586 -27.35 10.23 17.16
C GLU A 586 -28.00 10.61 15.80
N PRO A 587 -29.33 10.77 15.72
CA PRO A 587 -30.01 11.19 14.49
C PRO A 587 -29.81 12.69 14.23
N ALA A 588 -30.15 13.19 13.03
CA ALA A 588 -30.10 14.63 12.75
C ALA A 588 -31.11 15.44 13.59
N LEU A 589 -32.33 14.88 13.71
CA LEU A 589 -33.44 15.45 14.44
C LEU A 589 -33.94 14.45 15.50
N ASP A 590 -34.36 14.94 16.65
CA ASP A 590 -35.02 14.16 17.69
C ASP A 590 -36.47 13.78 17.28
N ALA A 591 -37.14 13.00 18.11
CA ALA A 591 -38.54 12.58 17.87
C ALA A 591 -39.54 13.76 17.80
N SER A 592 -39.16 14.95 18.28
CA SER A 592 -39.94 16.18 18.23
C SER A 592 -39.57 17.08 17.04
N GLY A 593 -38.60 16.67 16.21
CA GLY A 593 -38.13 17.42 15.06
C GLY A 593 -37.07 18.49 15.36
N ASN A 594 -36.49 18.53 16.56
CA ASN A 594 -35.42 19.48 16.90
C ASN A 594 -34.06 18.92 16.55
N ALA A 595 -33.10 19.78 16.20
CA ALA A 595 -31.72 19.37 15.98
C ALA A 595 -31.10 18.74 17.24
N THR A 596 -30.46 17.60 17.08
CA THR A 596 -29.77 16.89 18.16
C THR A 596 -28.40 17.49 18.46
N PRO A 597 -27.84 17.28 19.67
CA PRO A 597 -26.48 17.72 19.99
C PRO A 597 -25.42 17.03 19.12
N ASN A 598 -24.20 17.57 19.10
CA ASN A 598 -23.04 16.91 18.50
C ASN A 598 -22.85 15.49 19.04
N TYR A 599 -22.19 14.62 18.25
CA TYR A 599 -21.83 13.28 18.76
C TYR A 599 -21.07 13.39 20.10
N PRO A 600 -21.35 12.48 21.05
CA PRO A 600 -20.81 12.58 22.40
C PRO A 600 -19.29 12.35 22.44
N THR A 601 -18.70 12.64 23.61
CA THR A 601 -17.30 12.26 23.89
C THR A 601 -17.14 10.73 23.80
N PRO A 602 -16.03 10.24 23.21
CA PRO A 602 -15.84 8.80 23.02
C PRO A 602 -15.65 8.08 24.35
N THR A 603 -16.04 6.80 24.39
CA THR A 603 -15.80 5.91 25.52
C THR A 603 -14.40 5.31 25.41
N LEU A 604 -13.59 5.40 26.47
CA LEU A 604 -12.38 4.58 26.61
C LEU A 604 -12.81 3.14 26.91
N PHE A 605 -12.82 2.30 25.88
CA PHE A 605 -13.37 0.94 25.95
C PHE A 605 -12.40 -0.04 26.60
N ALA A 606 -11.11 0.04 26.30
CA ALA A 606 -10.08 -0.82 26.89
C ALA A 606 -8.72 -0.12 27.01
N THR A 607 -7.89 -0.60 27.93
CA THR A 607 -6.47 -0.24 28.05
C THR A 607 -5.66 -1.54 28.06
N LEU A 608 -4.83 -1.72 27.03
CA LEU A 608 -4.09 -2.94 26.76
C LEU A 608 -2.66 -2.82 27.28
N THR A 609 -2.27 -3.75 28.13
CA THR A 609 -0.94 -3.77 28.76
C THR A 609 -0.31 -5.14 28.65
N ASP A 610 1.01 -5.19 28.66
CA ASP A 610 1.77 -6.43 28.79
C ASP A 610 1.65 -7.01 30.23
N PRO A 611 2.22 -8.19 30.52
CA PRO A 611 2.20 -8.77 31.87
C PRO A 611 2.84 -7.90 32.97
N SER A 612 3.72 -6.96 32.61
CA SER A 612 4.36 -6.02 33.54
C SER A 612 3.53 -4.77 33.83
N GLY A 613 2.43 -4.58 33.08
CA GLY A 613 1.57 -3.41 33.17
C GLY A 613 1.97 -2.26 32.25
N ALA A 614 2.96 -2.44 31.38
CA ALA A 614 3.33 -1.42 30.40
C ALA A 614 2.34 -1.42 29.22
N ALA A 615 1.92 -0.24 28.76
CA ALA A 615 0.98 -0.09 27.66
C ALA A 615 1.53 -0.70 26.36
N GLN A 616 0.68 -1.42 25.63
CA GLN A 616 1.03 -2.04 24.36
C GLN A 616 0.48 -1.19 23.20
N PRO A 617 1.32 -0.68 22.28
CA PRO A 617 0.86 0.19 21.19
C PRO A 617 -0.06 -0.55 20.23
N ILE A 618 -1.07 0.14 19.68
CA ILE A 618 -2.00 -0.43 18.69
C ILE A 618 -1.81 0.28 17.35
N THR A 619 -1.31 -0.44 16.34
CA THR A 619 -1.11 0.09 14.98
C THR A 619 -2.05 -0.52 13.93
N THR A 620 -2.86 -1.50 14.32
CA THR A 620 -3.78 -2.22 13.44
C THR A 620 -5.23 -1.79 13.62
N ALA A 621 -6.02 -1.96 12.58
CA ALA A 621 -7.46 -1.69 12.62
C ALA A 621 -8.15 -2.70 13.55
N PRO A 622 -8.95 -2.26 14.54
CA PRO A 622 -9.81 -3.17 15.28
C PRO A 622 -10.74 -3.92 14.33
N ARG A 623 -10.99 -5.20 14.57
CA ARG A 623 -11.99 -5.99 13.83
C ARG A 623 -13.21 -6.22 14.71
N ILE A 624 -14.42 -6.02 14.19
CA ILE A 624 -15.67 -6.22 14.93
C ILE A 624 -16.47 -7.33 14.27
N GLU A 625 -16.92 -8.30 15.06
CA GLU A 625 -17.79 -9.40 14.63
C GLU A 625 -18.86 -9.71 15.68
N LEU A 626 -19.89 -10.47 15.29
CA LEU A 626 -20.89 -11.00 16.21
C LEU A 626 -20.77 -12.52 16.35
N SER A 627 -21.00 -13.00 17.58
CA SER A 627 -21.31 -14.40 17.86
C SER A 627 -22.77 -14.54 18.29
N ILE A 628 -23.32 -15.75 18.21
CA ILE A 628 -24.61 -16.06 18.84
C ILE A 628 -24.37 -16.18 20.35
N ASP A 629 -25.33 -15.73 21.16
CA ASP A 629 -25.31 -15.98 22.60
C ASP A 629 -25.71 -17.43 22.96
N SER A 630 -25.61 -17.80 24.23
CA SER A 630 -25.93 -19.14 24.70
C SER A 630 -27.41 -19.53 24.54
N THR A 631 -28.30 -18.55 24.32
CA THR A 631 -29.75 -18.79 24.12
C THR A 631 -30.08 -19.15 22.68
N GLY A 632 -29.21 -18.82 21.73
CA GLY A 632 -29.46 -18.99 20.31
C GLY A 632 -30.32 -17.89 19.68
N LEU A 633 -30.78 -16.91 20.46
CA LEU A 633 -31.75 -15.88 20.03
C LEU A 633 -31.14 -14.48 19.97
N GLY A 634 -30.02 -14.25 20.65
CA GLY A 634 -29.32 -12.97 20.67
C GLY A 634 -27.90 -13.07 20.12
N THR A 635 -27.22 -11.93 20.10
CA THR A 635 -25.86 -11.82 19.60
C THR A 635 -24.96 -11.08 20.58
N LEU A 636 -23.69 -11.50 20.64
CA LEU A 636 -22.62 -10.89 21.42
C LEU A 636 -21.64 -10.19 20.49
N ARG A 637 -21.22 -8.98 20.86
CA ARG A 637 -20.29 -8.18 20.04
C ARG A 637 -18.85 -8.39 20.49
N TRP A 638 -18.00 -8.73 19.53
CA TRP A 638 -16.56 -8.91 19.73
C TRP A 638 -15.77 -7.81 19.06
N VAL A 639 -14.76 -7.29 19.76
CA VAL A 639 -13.80 -6.31 19.27
C VAL A 639 -12.40 -6.91 19.39
N PHE A 640 -11.81 -7.22 18.25
CA PHE A 640 -10.50 -7.83 18.14
C PHE A 640 -9.43 -6.77 17.90
N VAL A 641 -8.34 -6.83 18.66
CA VAL A 641 -7.25 -5.85 18.59
C VAL A 641 -5.91 -6.58 18.71
N GLY A 642 -5.03 -6.40 17.73
CA GLY A 642 -3.65 -6.87 17.79
C GLY A 642 -2.71 -5.73 18.20
N THR A 643 -1.81 -6.00 19.16
CA THR A 643 -0.85 -5.00 19.61
C THR A 643 0.52 -5.17 18.95
N GLY A 644 1.25 -4.06 18.87
CA GLY A 644 2.55 -3.98 18.21
C GLY A 644 2.72 -2.70 17.41
N GLN A 645 3.98 -2.33 17.19
CA GLN A 645 4.37 -1.29 16.24
C GLN A 645 5.64 -1.66 15.49
N PHE A 646 5.73 -1.19 14.25
CA PHE A 646 6.89 -1.33 13.37
C PHE A 646 7.00 -0.05 12.53
N LEU A 647 7.24 1.05 13.22
CA LEU A 647 7.21 2.42 12.68
C LEU A 647 8.59 3.07 12.69
N ASP A 648 9.45 2.68 13.64
CA ASP A 648 10.79 3.24 13.87
C ASP A 648 11.87 2.16 13.95
N ILE A 649 13.14 2.52 13.73
CA ILE A 649 14.27 1.59 13.83
C ILE A 649 14.44 0.99 15.24
N SER A 650 14.04 1.72 16.27
CA SER A 650 14.02 1.24 17.66
C SER A 650 13.06 0.07 17.89
N ASP A 651 12.09 -0.13 16.99
CA ASP A 651 11.15 -1.25 17.07
C ASP A 651 11.81 -2.59 16.76
N LEU A 652 12.94 -2.61 16.03
CA LEU A 652 13.64 -3.83 15.60
C LEU A 652 14.22 -4.64 16.78
N SER A 653 14.54 -3.98 17.89
CA SER A 653 15.11 -4.60 19.09
C SER A 653 14.19 -4.51 20.31
N ASN A 654 12.96 -3.98 20.15
CA ASN A 654 12.01 -3.89 21.25
C ASN A 654 11.54 -5.28 21.69
N THR A 655 11.67 -5.57 22.99
CA THR A 655 11.39 -6.86 23.62
C THR A 655 10.07 -6.91 24.38
N GLN A 656 9.21 -5.92 24.22
CA GLN A 656 7.92 -5.88 24.88
C GLN A 656 7.03 -7.02 24.39
N GLN A 657 6.48 -7.82 25.31
CA GLN A 657 5.50 -8.85 24.96
C GLN A 657 4.28 -8.19 24.30
N GLN A 658 3.90 -8.63 23.10
CA GLN A 658 2.68 -8.20 22.41
C GLN A 658 1.62 -9.30 22.44
N SER A 659 0.36 -8.92 22.18
CA SER A 659 -0.78 -9.82 22.37
C SER A 659 -1.87 -9.58 21.32
N MET A 660 -2.65 -10.61 21.03
CA MET A 660 -3.94 -10.52 20.36
C MET A 660 -5.04 -10.51 21.41
N TYR A 661 -5.96 -9.55 21.33
CA TYR A 661 -7.10 -9.41 22.24
C TYR A 661 -8.41 -9.67 21.50
N ALA A 662 -9.33 -10.37 22.16
CA ALA A 662 -10.72 -10.54 21.75
C ALA A 662 -11.60 -10.04 22.89
N LEU A 663 -12.11 -8.81 22.77
CA LEU A 663 -12.83 -8.09 23.81
C LEU A 663 -14.33 -8.17 23.54
N ARG A 664 -15.17 -8.26 24.58
CA ARG A 664 -16.63 -8.22 24.44
C ARG A 664 -17.19 -6.84 24.75
N ASP A 665 -18.04 -6.36 23.85
CA ASP A 665 -18.71 -5.07 23.97
C ASP A 665 -20.24 -5.19 23.91
N GLY A 666 -20.80 -5.87 24.90
CA GLY A 666 -22.24 -6.02 25.05
C GLY A 666 -22.84 -6.94 23.99
N THR A 667 -24.00 -6.55 23.47
CA THR A 667 -24.74 -7.31 22.47
C THR A 667 -24.54 -6.73 21.07
N GLY A 668 -25.07 -7.39 20.03
CA GLY A 668 -25.12 -6.79 18.70
C GLY A 668 -25.87 -5.45 18.70
N SER A 669 -26.99 -5.35 19.40
CA SER A 669 -27.80 -4.12 19.40
C SER A 669 -27.31 -3.05 20.38
N THR A 670 -26.69 -3.43 21.50
CA THR A 670 -26.41 -2.51 22.60
C THR A 670 -24.97 -2.69 23.08
N PRO A 671 -24.11 -1.65 22.97
CA PRO A 671 -22.76 -1.73 23.50
C PRO A 671 -22.75 -1.79 25.04
N SER A 672 -21.66 -2.29 25.63
CA SER A 672 -21.50 -2.31 27.09
C SER A 672 -21.49 -0.88 27.66
N ALA A 673 -22.31 -0.67 28.70
CA ALA A 673 -22.42 0.61 29.42
C ALA A 673 -21.65 0.66 30.74
N THR A 674 -21.18 -0.48 31.25
CA THR A 674 -20.47 -0.60 32.53
C THR A 674 -19.23 -1.48 32.39
N GLY A 675 -18.24 -1.32 33.28
CA GLY A 675 -17.05 -2.17 33.31
C GLY A 675 -15.96 -1.77 32.31
N THR A 676 -16.06 -0.59 31.70
CA THR A 676 -15.00 0.03 30.88
C THR A 676 -14.18 1.03 31.71
N PRO A 677 -12.86 1.18 31.46
CA PRO A 677 -12.09 0.44 30.48
C PRO A 677 -11.83 -1.02 30.88
N LEU A 678 -11.90 -1.94 29.90
CA LEU A 678 -11.43 -3.31 30.06
C LEU A 678 -9.90 -3.31 30.18
N GLY A 679 -9.39 -4.06 31.16
CA GLY A 679 -7.96 -4.29 31.35
C GLY A 679 -7.60 -5.76 31.23
N ARG A 680 -6.31 -6.05 31.13
CA ARG A 680 -5.79 -7.43 31.02
C ARG A 680 -6.29 -8.37 32.13
N SER A 681 -6.45 -7.87 33.36
CA SER A 681 -6.80 -8.67 34.54
C SER A 681 -8.21 -9.26 34.53
N VAL A 682 -9.12 -8.72 33.72
CA VAL A 682 -10.49 -9.24 33.60
C VAL A 682 -10.66 -10.22 32.45
N LEU A 683 -9.64 -10.40 31.61
CA LEU A 683 -9.67 -11.27 30.43
C LEU A 683 -9.08 -12.66 30.72
N VAL A 684 -9.49 -13.65 29.94
CA VAL A 684 -8.97 -15.03 30.04
C VAL A 684 -7.75 -15.23 29.13
N ALA A 685 -6.65 -15.76 29.67
CA ALA A 685 -5.50 -16.18 28.86
C ALA A 685 -5.85 -17.39 28.00
N ASN A 686 -5.59 -17.32 26.69
CA ASN A 686 -5.95 -18.35 25.72
C ASN A 686 -4.69 -19.02 25.16
N PRO A 687 -4.49 -20.35 25.28
CA PRO A 687 -3.33 -21.02 24.67
C PRO A 687 -3.53 -21.36 23.18
N LEU A 688 -4.69 -21.09 22.59
CA LEU A 688 -5.16 -21.45 21.25
C LEU A 688 -5.30 -22.96 20.95
N VAL A 689 -4.63 -23.83 21.69
CA VAL A 689 -4.68 -25.29 21.44
C VAL A 689 -5.92 -25.97 22.02
N THR A 690 -6.48 -25.40 23.10
CA THR A 690 -7.64 -25.95 23.81
C THR A 690 -8.77 -24.95 23.81
N ALA A 691 -10.01 -25.41 23.60
CA ALA A 691 -11.19 -24.58 23.67
C ALA A 691 -11.40 -24.01 25.08
N LEU A 692 -11.61 -22.70 25.15
CA LEU A 692 -12.10 -21.97 26.30
C LEU A 692 -13.61 -22.20 26.49
N ASN A 693 -14.03 -22.21 27.75
CA ASN A 693 -15.43 -22.21 28.14
C ASN A 693 -15.80 -20.82 28.68
N LEU A 694 -16.22 -19.92 27.79
CA LEU A 694 -16.58 -18.55 28.15
C LEU A 694 -18.10 -18.43 28.32
N SER A 695 -18.56 -17.91 29.47
CA SER A 695 -19.96 -17.52 29.66
C SER A 695 -20.29 -16.27 28.84
N ASP A 696 -21.58 -16.00 28.56
CA ASP A 696 -22.02 -14.79 27.85
C ASP A 696 -21.64 -13.47 28.56
N SER A 697 -21.45 -13.53 29.88
CA SER A 697 -21.00 -12.39 30.70
C SER A 697 -19.49 -12.18 30.73
N ALA A 698 -18.69 -13.06 30.10
CA ALA A 698 -17.24 -12.88 30.04
C ALA A 698 -16.89 -11.59 29.30
N THR A 699 -15.76 -10.97 29.65
CA THR A 699 -15.24 -9.76 29.01
C THR A 699 -14.36 -10.07 27.79
N GLY A 700 -13.97 -11.33 27.60
CA GLY A 700 -13.19 -11.79 26.46
C GLY A 700 -11.95 -12.59 26.84
N TRP A 701 -11.01 -12.69 25.90
CA TRP A 701 -9.77 -13.43 26.05
C TRP A 701 -8.59 -12.70 25.37
N TYR A 702 -7.36 -13.11 25.71
CA TYR A 702 -6.15 -12.64 25.05
C TYR A 702 -5.17 -13.80 24.78
N TYR A 703 -4.32 -13.64 23.77
CA TYR A 703 -3.22 -14.53 23.44
C TYR A 703 -1.91 -13.76 23.39
N ASP A 704 -0.93 -14.16 24.20
CA ASP A 704 0.43 -13.62 24.14
C ASP A 704 1.21 -14.27 23.00
N LEU A 705 1.85 -13.44 22.19
CA LEU A 705 2.62 -13.88 21.02
C LEU A 705 3.97 -14.50 21.47
N PRO A 706 4.23 -15.79 21.20
CA PRO A 706 5.39 -16.47 21.77
C PRO A 706 6.72 -16.18 21.03
N GLY A 707 6.68 -15.59 19.83
CA GLY A 707 7.84 -15.45 18.97
C GLY A 707 8.87 -14.43 19.48
N THR A 708 10.14 -14.80 19.38
CA THR A 708 11.30 -13.93 19.65
C THR A 708 12.37 -14.16 18.60
N ALA A 709 13.07 -13.11 18.17
CA ALA A 709 14.21 -13.22 17.24
C ALA A 709 15.50 -13.78 17.91
N GLY A 710 15.35 -14.51 19.02
CA GLY A 710 16.44 -14.97 19.87
C GLY A 710 16.64 -14.12 21.13
N THR A 711 17.69 -14.45 21.90
CA THR A 711 17.99 -13.78 23.18
C THR A 711 18.29 -12.29 22.96
N GLY A 712 17.42 -11.41 23.48
CA GLY A 712 17.56 -9.96 23.35
C GLY A 712 17.17 -9.40 21.97
N GLY A 713 16.64 -10.23 21.07
CA GLY A 713 16.04 -9.82 19.80
C GLY A 713 14.61 -9.34 19.96
N GLY A 714 14.07 -8.70 18.92
CA GLY A 714 12.69 -8.20 18.92
C GLY A 714 11.66 -9.30 19.19
N THR A 715 10.58 -8.92 19.88
CA THR A 715 9.41 -9.78 20.10
C THR A 715 8.42 -9.70 18.96
N GLU A 716 7.76 -10.83 18.72
CA GLU A 716 6.65 -10.97 17.78
C GLU A 716 5.54 -9.95 18.05
N ARG A 717 4.97 -9.41 16.97
CA ARG A 717 3.99 -8.31 17.03
C ARG A 717 3.02 -8.32 15.86
N ILE A 718 1.83 -7.80 16.09
CA ILE A 718 0.77 -7.72 15.07
C ILE A 718 0.77 -6.30 14.50
N VAL A 719 1.25 -6.18 13.26
CA VAL A 719 1.24 -4.92 12.48
C VAL A 719 0.50 -5.05 11.15
N VAL A 720 -0.08 -6.24 10.91
CA VAL A 720 -1.02 -6.52 9.84
C VAL A 720 -2.42 -6.53 10.45
N ASN A 721 -3.36 -5.82 9.82
CA ASN A 721 -4.74 -5.78 10.27
C ASN A 721 -5.30 -7.21 10.44
N PRO A 722 -5.80 -7.57 11.64
CA PRO A 722 -6.58 -8.80 11.83
C PRO A 722 -7.81 -8.78 10.94
N ASP A 723 -8.25 -9.97 10.56
CA ASP A 723 -9.33 -10.11 9.62
C ASP A 723 -10.24 -11.28 9.97
N ALA A 724 -11.53 -11.07 9.76
CA ALA A 724 -12.57 -12.06 9.96
C ALA A 724 -13.57 -11.96 8.80
N ALA A 725 -14.35 -13.01 8.59
CA ALA A 725 -15.43 -13.02 7.63
C ALA A 725 -16.75 -13.20 8.35
N ALA A 726 -17.74 -12.41 7.96
CA ALA A 726 -19.07 -12.49 8.53
C ALA A 726 -19.68 -13.89 8.35
N GLY A 727 -20.41 -14.35 9.36
CA GLY A 727 -21.03 -15.68 9.36
C GLY A 727 -20.06 -16.83 9.65
N ILE A 728 -18.76 -16.55 9.71
CA ILE A 728 -17.72 -17.50 10.13
C ILE A 728 -17.26 -17.07 11.51
N SER A 729 -17.38 -17.93 12.51
CA SER A 729 -16.98 -17.62 13.88
C SER A 729 -15.45 -17.57 14.08
N VAL A 730 -14.68 -17.13 13.07
CA VAL A 730 -13.22 -17.20 13.02
C VAL A 730 -12.61 -15.80 12.89
N ILE A 731 -11.60 -15.54 13.72
CA ILE A 731 -10.69 -14.41 13.60
C ILE A 731 -9.32 -14.92 13.16
N ALA A 732 -8.73 -14.30 12.14
CA ALA A 732 -7.39 -14.59 11.66
C ALA A 732 -6.50 -13.36 11.83
N TRP A 733 -5.23 -13.58 12.17
CA TRP A 733 -4.25 -12.51 12.28
C TRP A 733 -2.88 -13.00 11.86
N ALA A 734 -2.06 -12.05 11.44
CA ALA A 734 -0.68 -12.29 11.08
C ALA A 734 0.24 -11.43 11.93
N SER A 735 1.37 -12.00 12.29
CA SER A 735 2.43 -11.32 13.03
C SER A 735 3.71 -11.24 12.20
N MET A 736 4.62 -10.40 12.67
CA MET A 736 6.02 -10.46 12.30
C MET A 736 6.88 -10.48 13.56
N THR A 737 8.06 -11.07 13.45
CA THR A 737 9.09 -11.07 14.50
C THR A 737 10.27 -10.24 14.01
N PRO A 738 10.42 -9.00 14.50
CA PRO A 738 11.54 -8.15 14.12
C PRO A 738 12.89 -8.72 14.51
N SER A 739 13.86 -8.57 13.62
CA SER A 739 15.26 -8.95 13.82
C SER A 739 16.14 -7.76 13.45
N THR A 740 17.33 -7.70 14.05
CA THR A 740 18.35 -6.70 13.68
C THR A 740 18.90 -6.93 12.28
N ASP A 741 18.74 -8.13 11.73
CA ASP A 741 18.91 -8.38 10.30
C ASP A 741 17.56 -8.21 9.57
N PRO A 742 17.35 -7.12 8.81
CA PRO A 742 16.10 -6.84 8.12
C PRO A 742 15.76 -7.86 7.01
N CYS A 743 16.72 -8.67 6.58
CA CYS A 743 16.51 -9.75 5.62
C CYS A 743 16.00 -11.05 6.27
N SER A 744 16.01 -11.13 7.60
CA SER A 744 15.66 -12.32 8.39
C SER A 744 14.31 -12.23 9.11
N LEU A 745 13.47 -11.25 8.74
CA LEU A 745 12.16 -11.08 9.35
C LEU A 745 11.28 -12.31 9.10
N LEU A 746 10.83 -12.96 10.17
CA LEU A 746 9.87 -14.05 10.12
C LEU A 746 8.46 -13.54 10.44
N GLY A 747 7.45 -14.35 10.12
CA GLY A 747 6.08 -14.10 10.53
C GLY A 747 5.37 -15.38 10.94
N ASN A 748 4.21 -15.23 11.55
CA ASN A 748 3.30 -16.33 11.82
C ASN A 748 1.88 -15.94 11.42
N ILE A 749 1.13 -16.94 10.95
CA ILE A 749 -0.30 -16.84 10.72
C ILE A 749 -1.02 -17.60 11.83
N TYR A 750 -2.05 -16.99 12.38
CA TYR A 750 -2.93 -17.55 13.39
C TYR A 750 -4.38 -17.45 12.92
N ALA A 751 -5.21 -18.38 13.34
CA ALA A 751 -6.66 -18.27 13.19
C ALA A 751 -7.36 -19.05 14.28
N ALA A 752 -8.35 -18.45 14.93
CA ALA A 752 -9.08 -19.06 16.02
C ALA A 752 -10.58 -18.85 15.88
N ASP A 753 -11.36 -19.84 16.31
CA ASP A 753 -12.78 -19.62 16.56
C ASP A 753 -12.91 -18.64 17.72
N PHE A 754 -13.55 -17.49 17.54
CA PHE A 754 -13.53 -16.45 18.56
C PHE A 754 -14.39 -16.76 19.79
N SER A 755 -15.35 -17.68 19.68
CA SER A 755 -16.23 -18.04 20.80
C SER A 755 -15.53 -19.00 21.76
N THR A 756 -14.75 -19.92 21.20
CA THR A 756 -13.99 -20.93 21.95
C THR A 756 -12.52 -20.56 22.12
N GLY A 757 -11.99 -19.61 21.36
CA GLY A 757 -10.57 -19.29 21.33
C GLY A 757 -9.67 -20.37 20.72
N GLN A 758 -10.21 -21.52 20.27
CA GLN A 758 -9.41 -22.62 19.75
C GLN A 758 -8.98 -22.35 18.31
N SER A 759 -7.73 -22.71 17.97
CA SER A 759 -7.22 -22.61 16.62
C SER A 759 -8.05 -23.43 15.62
N VAL A 760 -8.25 -22.86 14.44
CA VAL A 760 -8.92 -23.51 13.31
C VAL A 760 -7.97 -23.83 12.15
N LEU A 761 -6.68 -23.49 12.28
CA LEU A 761 -5.68 -23.81 11.25
C LEU A 761 -5.48 -25.32 11.15
N GLN A 762 -5.33 -25.82 9.92
CA GLN A 762 -5.14 -27.23 9.63
C GLN A 762 -3.92 -27.50 8.74
N ASP A 763 -3.21 -28.59 9.02
CA ASP A 763 -2.20 -29.11 8.11
C ASP A 763 -2.83 -29.86 6.91
N SER A 764 -1.98 -30.41 6.03
CA SER A 764 -2.44 -31.21 4.88
C SER A 764 -3.20 -32.48 5.28
N ALA A 765 -2.97 -33.00 6.49
CA ALA A 765 -3.62 -34.18 7.07
C ALA A 765 -4.87 -33.83 7.93
N ASN A 766 -5.26 -32.56 8.00
CA ASN A 766 -6.36 -32.01 8.82
C ASN A 766 -6.11 -31.96 10.34
N ASN A 767 -4.87 -32.07 10.81
CA ASN A 767 -4.56 -31.85 12.23
C ASN A 767 -4.57 -30.35 12.56
N PHE A 768 -5.05 -30.00 13.75
CA PHE A 768 -5.04 -28.61 14.20
C PHE A 768 -3.62 -28.12 14.47
N MET A 769 -3.33 -26.91 14.00
CA MET A 769 -2.05 -26.23 14.20
C MET A 769 -2.26 -24.98 15.04
N GLN A 770 -1.35 -24.65 15.95
CA GLN A 770 -1.43 -23.38 16.70
C GLN A 770 -1.19 -22.17 15.79
N SER A 771 -0.20 -22.28 14.90
CA SER A 771 0.19 -21.26 13.93
C SER A 771 0.86 -21.87 12.71
N ILE A 772 0.97 -21.09 11.64
CA ILE A 772 1.81 -21.40 10.47
C ILE A 772 2.95 -20.38 10.43
N THR A 773 4.20 -20.85 10.52
CA THR A 773 5.37 -19.99 10.38
C THR A 773 5.65 -19.70 8.90
N THR A 774 5.88 -18.43 8.59
CA THR A 774 6.20 -17.95 7.25
C THR A 774 7.72 -17.82 7.08
N ASN A 775 8.20 -17.94 5.84
CA ASN A 775 9.63 -17.84 5.54
C ASN A 775 10.15 -16.39 5.57
N THR A 776 9.25 -15.42 5.38
CA THR A 776 9.52 -13.98 5.46
C THR A 776 8.36 -13.26 6.16
N ALA A 777 8.51 -11.97 6.44
CA ALA A 777 7.45 -11.15 7.02
C ALA A 777 6.14 -11.23 6.22
N THR A 778 5.03 -11.36 6.95
CA THR A 778 3.69 -11.35 6.35
C THR A 778 3.31 -9.92 5.96
N THR A 779 2.84 -9.73 4.72
CA THR A 779 2.49 -8.40 4.17
C THR A 779 0.99 -8.12 4.15
N GLY A 780 0.19 -9.15 4.38
CA GLY A 780 -1.20 -9.03 4.77
C GLY A 780 -1.92 -10.36 4.77
N LEU A 781 -3.15 -10.33 5.26
CA LEU A 781 -3.98 -11.50 5.46
C LEU A 781 -5.43 -11.14 5.17
N GLN A 782 -6.15 -12.07 4.55
CA GLN A 782 -7.57 -11.92 4.28
C GLN A 782 -8.28 -13.28 4.29
N MET A 783 -9.41 -13.35 4.99
CA MET A 783 -10.33 -14.49 4.87
C MET A 783 -11.08 -14.39 3.55
N ILE A 784 -10.99 -15.46 2.75
CA ILE A 784 -11.58 -15.56 1.41
C ILE A 784 -12.42 -16.83 1.29
N GLN A 785 -13.33 -16.83 0.33
CA GLN A 785 -13.97 -18.05 -0.17
C GLN A 785 -13.38 -18.38 -1.53
N LEU A 786 -12.87 -19.59 -1.68
CA LEU A 786 -12.37 -20.11 -2.94
C LEU A 786 -13.53 -20.44 -3.90
N PRO A 787 -13.28 -20.57 -5.22
CA PRO A 787 -14.33 -20.83 -6.19
C PRO A 787 -15.09 -22.15 -5.97
N ASP A 788 -14.52 -23.09 -5.22
CA ASP A 788 -15.16 -24.35 -4.83
C ASP A 788 -16.09 -24.23 -3.60
N GLY A 789 -16.23 -23.02 -3.05
CA GLY A 789 -17.06 -22.71 -1.89
C GLY A 789 -16.33 -22.85 -0.55
N THR A 790 -15.09 -23.34 -0.53
CA THR A 790 -14.32 -23.52 0.71
C THR A 790 -13.74 -22.20 1.21
N TYR A 791 -13.75 -22.02 2.52
CA TYR A 791 -13.10 -20.89 3.17
C TYR A 791 -11.63 -21.16 3.42
N SER A 792 -10.82 -20.13 3.19
CA SER A 792 -9.37 -20.18 3.36
C SER A 792 -8.85 -18.80 3.73
N ILE A 793 -7.61 -18.76 4.22
CA ILE A 793 -6.93 -17.51 4.53
C ILE A 793 -5.92 -17.24 3.41
N LEU A 794 -6.15 -16.19 2.62
CA LEU A 794 -5.16 -15.68 1.68
C LEU A 794 -4.16 -14.80 2.42
N TYR A 795 -2.88 -15.07 2.29
CA TYR A 795 -1.83 -14.25 2.89
C TYR A 795 -0.68 -14.00 1.91
N GLY A 796 -0.04 -12.84 2.07
CA GLY A 796 1.14 -12.43 1.33
C GLY A 796 2.40 -12.55 2.19
N GLN A 797 3.53 -12.82 1.55
CA GLN A 797 4.85 -12.83 2.17
C GLN A 797 5.80 -11.98 1.34
N THR A 798 6.75 -11.31 1.99
CA THR A 798 7.77 -10.52 1.30
C THR A 798 8.56 -11.42 0.34
N GLY A 799 8.58 -11.07 -0.95
CA GLY A 799 9.36 -11.78 -1.98
C GLY A 799 8.75 -13.09 -2.49
N SER A 800 7.58 -13.52 -2.02
CA SER A 800 6.92 -14.77 -2.44
C SER A 800 5.56 -14.52 -3.10
N LEU A 801 5.09 -15.48 -3.90
CA LEU A 801 3.71 -15.44 -4.42
C LEU A 801 2.69 -15.56 -3.27
N PRO A 802 1.47 -15.02 -3.43
CA PRO A 802 0.40 -15.21 -2.46
C PRO A 802 0.13 -16.69 -2.20
N GLN A 803 -0.17 -17.02 -0.95
CA GLN A 803 -0.47 -18.38 -0.51
C GLN A 803 -1.81 -18.43 0.21
N THR A 804 -2.39 -19.62 0.28
CA THR A 804 -3.61 -19.87 1.04
C THR A 804 -3.30 -20.77 2.23
N ALA A 805 -3.94 -20.53 3.37
CA ALA A 805 -3.89 -21.39 4.54
C ALA A 805 -5.20 -22.14 4.71
N LYS A 806 -5.09 -23.44 4.98
CA LYS A 806 -6.22 -24.32 5.19
C LYS A 806 -6.77 -24.12 6.60
N ILE A 807 -8.09 -23.98 6.68
CA ILE A 807 -8.82 -23.86 7.94
C ILE A 807 -9.92 -24.92 8.04
N LYS A 808 -10.27 -25.28 9.26
CA LYS A 808 -11.50 -26.01 9.55
C LYS A 808 -12.67 -25.22 8.97
N GLN A 809 -13.43 -25.85 8.09
CA GLN A 809 -14.60 -25.22 7.50
C GLN A 809 -15.66 -24.95 8.58
N PRO A 810 -16.27 -23.74 8.59
CA PRO A 810 -17.40 -23.45 9.47
C PRO A 810 -18.56 -24.42 9.18
N GLY A 811 -19.35 -24.76 10.20
CA GLY A 811 -20.60 -25.49 9.99
C GLY A 811 -21.68 -24.61 9.35
N ASP A 812 -22.74 -25.23 8.80
CA ASP A 812 -23.89 -24.56 8.16
C ASP A 812 -24.78 -23.82 9.18
N ASN A 813 -24.28 -22.75 9.81
CA ASN A 813 -25.07 -21.94 10.73
C ASN A 813 -25.61 -20.70 10.02
N ASN A 814 -26.76 -20.86 9.34
CA ASN A 814 -27.54 -19.82 8.66
C ASN A 814 -28.13 -18.71 9.57
N LEU A 815 -27.65 -18.54 10.81
CA LEU A 815 -28.29 -17.72 11.85
C LEU A 815 -27.55 -16.41 12.21
N LEU A 816 -26.34 -16.18 11.70
CA LEU A 816 -25.59 -14.95 11.95
C LEU A 816 -25.64 -13.99 10.75
N ASN A 817 -26.13 -12.77 11.01
CA ASN A 817 -26.14 -11.67 10.05
C ASN A 817 -24.86 -10.81 10.14
N ARG A 818 -24.50 -10.20 9.01
CA ARG A 818 -23.29 -9.38 8.79
C ARG A 818 -23.31 -8.08 9.62
N VAL A 819 -22.15 -7.64 10.13
CA VAL A 819 -22.06 -6.46 11.02
C VAL A 819 -20.94 -5.44 10.76
N ASN A 820 -20.06 -5.70 9.80
CA ASN A 820 -18.96 -4.80 9.47
C ASN A 820 -19.19 -4.11 8.13
N TRP A 821 -18.72 -2.85 8.03
CA TRP A 821 -18.74 -2.05 6.80
C TRP A 821 -17.71 -2.51 5.76
N ARG A 822 -16.69 -3.27 6.18
CA ARG A 822 -15.73 -3.93 5.28
C ARG A 822 -16.20 -5.34 4.89
N GLU A 823 -16.78 -5.40 3.69
CA GLU A 823 -16.62 -6.50 2.71
C GLU A 823 -17.56 -7.73 2.85
N ILE A 824 -17.81 -8.43 1.72
CA ILE A 824 -18.98 -9.33 1.52
C ILE A 824 -18.61 -10.64 0.81
N LEU A 825 -18.47 -11.76 1.52
CA LEU A 825 -18.50 -13.11 0.90
C LEU A 825 -19.94 -13.44 0.44
N LYS A 826 -20.07 -14.11 -0.70
CA LYS A 826 -21.35 -14.31 -1.39
C LYS A 826 -21.93 -15.70 -1.15
#